data_AF-A0A525CZF8-F1
#
_entry.id   AF-A0A525CZF8-F1
#
_cell.length_a   1.000
_cell.length_b   1.000
_cell.length_c   1.000
_cell.angle_alpha   90.00
_cell.angle_beta   90.00
_cell.angle_gamma   90.00
#
_symmetry.space_group_name_H-M   'P 1'
#
loop_
_entity.id
_entity.type
_entity.pdbx_description
1 polymer ?
#
loop_
_entity_poly.entity_id
_entity_poly.type
_entity_poly.pdbx_seq_one_letter_code
_entity_poly.pdbx_strand_id
1 'polypeptide(L)'
;MKEDNNTLNIEFAHSKKRVDVTVAVLTDSTQRFLENFASARFTTPEFAALLGDGSGADKFSNLLKAVGMENNPYPFFSKVLDEISQGRGTQIELNGVVLPSMMLVSILEQVIPGNGYVTIRKASQLESEANFLVKEEDRDALQEVIEKYPVRLSRHTIRQMMVSRDVAYQYMPFVEELDAVGFVNTWIGQFHDGLLEQMYQNRVIFLLNMSCPVYCRFCFRKHKDSRNEANPTPADVAKAVDHVKQSPAIKEIVVTGGDPFMNRKNMAATIDGLSEVEHVQALRLASRSVAYYPDLFLKDEAEYLTYLKEKKFMLERSGKRMELATHFIHPDEVSPEALDIISNLVKSGVSVYIQTPFLSECNDEGPELVKLFGLLRGAGAEIHYIYIPCSPIHGNSIYWKPLSGGIETAAHLRAHLSDRAIPTICTATPIGKMDWFTSGWAVERVKDNDSFLWFRTPYTLDFFKSFAPLKDLSNMRLNNHGTLDIQYMAKIGNEDYLLGERPPKKAPVNDPVPDNEIEMMIDELSNQCQTARSIVETGVAGLFRLHETRVEIGPDAGTVQMNYIKADARITDVVISAENSGGIGTDAIDHLHEIARIVKTLREIDHVTSARLRSPKLCTAPKAFSRDVIHALGDLNHLSVSQPLRLEIETWCILPRQITPEHKLLVRRLNNKGITVYCNAALLGGVNDNDEIIHQLAHEIRATGMEFHHVYVAGLPIQEKWNQSRPIDSYDVVDIATKVRREGSGREIPRYMFFTRLGEADYGLNTSFIRDPGNPADAQVKVKLDCYDLSYFKGMEPGFTLPEGIDLDGDCPVASVPGMIKTNDFAIS
;
A
#
# COMPACT_ATOMS: atom_id res chain seq x y z
N MET A 1 48.37 21.33 27.94
CA MET A 1 47.53 20.14 27.70
C MET A 1 46.20 20.36 28.41
N LYS A 2 45.17 20.81 27.69
CA LYS A 2 43.77 20.69 28.12
C LYS A 2 43.25 19.47 27.37
N GLU A 3 42.87 18.42 28.08
CA GLU A 3 42.35 17.18 27.49
C GLU A 3 41.03 17.44 26.75
N ASP A 4 40.90 16.77 25.59
CA ASP A 4 39.76 16.73 24.66
C ASP A 4 38.49 16.09 25.29
N ASN A 5 37.97 16.63 26.39
CA ASN A 5 36.79 16.09 27.09
C ASN A 5 35.44 16.22 26.31
N ASN A 6 35.45 16.52 25.02
CA ASN A 6 34.25 16.73 24.21
C ASN A 6 34.17 15.83 22.95
N THR A 7 35.07 14.85 22.84
CA THR A 7 35.12 13.89 21.73
C THR A 7 34.91 12.47 22.27
N LEU A 8 33.95 11.75 21.70
CA LEU A 8 33.74 10.33 21.96
C LEU A 8 34.62 9.52 21.00
N ASN A 9 35.41 8.61 21.57
CA ASN A 9 36.21 7.63 20.84
C ASN A 9 35.48 6.29 20.90
N ILE A 10 34.92 5.85 19.78
CA ILE A 10 34.07 4.65 19.69
C ILE A 10 34.89 3.56 19.00
N GLU A 11 35.02 2.38 19.62
CA GLU A 11 35.58 1.20 18.97
C GLU A 11 34.48 0.17 18.76
N PHE A 12 34.17 -0.10 17.50
CA PHE A 12 33.16 -1.09 17.11
C PHE A 12 33.66 -2.51 17.39
N ALA A 13 32.90 -3.27 18.19
CA ALA A 13 33.34 -4.53 18.78
C ALA A 13 33.74 -5.60 17.76
N HIS A 14 33.03 -5.67 16.63
CA HIS A 14 33.24 -6.69 15.60
C HIS A 14 34.10 -6.17 14.45
N SER A 15 33.84 -4.94 13.99
CA SER A 15 34.62 -4.37 12.87
C SER A 15 36.02 -3.89 13.25
N LYS A 16 36.27 -3.65 14.56
CA LYS A 16 37.48 -3.01 15.10
C LYS A 16 37.75 -1.60 14.56
N LYS A 17 36.79 -1.01 13.84
CA LYS A 17 36.88 0.37 13.36
C LYS A 17 36.77 1.32 14.55
N ARG A 18 37.64 2.33 14.56
CA ARG A 18 37.61 3.43 15.53
C ARG A 18 37.06 4.67 14.87
N VAL A 19 36.16 5.35 15.56
CA VAL A 19 35.53 6.58 15.10
C VAL A 19 35.60 7.60 16.21
N ASP A 20 36.04 8.81 15.85
CA ASP A 20 36.05 9.96 16.74
C ASP A 20 34.93 10.92 16.30
N VAL A 21 34.03 11.25 17.22
CA VAL A 21 32.92 12.18 16.95
C VAL A 21 32.74 13.12 18.13
N THR A 22 32.50 14.41 17.84
CA THR A 22 32.32 15.40 18.90
C THR A 22 30.88 15.36 19.44
N VAL A 23 30.74 15.53 20.75
CA VAL A 23 29.41 15.61 21.40
C VAL A 23 28.60 16.79 20.86
N ALA A 24 29.25 17.87 20.43
CA ALA A 24 28.58 19.02 19.83
C ALA A 24 27.85 18.67 18.52
N VAL A 25 28.49 17.90 17.63
CA VAL A 25 27.87 17.46 16.36
C VAL A 25 26.69 16.51 16.61
N LEU A 26 26.85 15.57 17.55
CA LEU A 26 25.76 14.67 17.94
C LEU A 26 24.57 15.43 18.53
N THR A 27 24.86 16.40 19.42
CA THR A 27 23.84 17.25 20.04
C THR A 27 23.05 18.02 19.00
N ASP A 28 23.72 18.68 18.06
CA ASP A 28 23.08 19.43 16.98
C ASP A 28 22.19 18.54 16.10
N SER A 29 22.69 17.36 15.69
CA SER A 29 21.91 16.41 14.90
C SER A 29 20.68 15.90 15.64
N THR A 30 20.82 15.52 16.91
CA THR A 30 19.71 15.05 17.74
C THR A 30 18.68 16.16 17.99
N GLN A 31 19.11 17.38 18.30
CA GLN A 31 18.20 18.51 18.48
C GLN A 31 17.40 18.78 17.20
N ARG A 32 18.04 18.78 16.02
CA ARG A 32 17.36 18.93 14.73
C ARG A 32 16.34 17.82 14.49
N PHE A 33 16.68 16.57 14.81
CA PHE A 33 15.73 15.46 14.71
C PHE A 33 14.53 15.71 15.62
N LEU A 34 14.75 16.05 16.89
CA LEU A 34 13.68 16.25 17.87
C LEU A 34 12.78 17.45 17.52
N GLU A 35 13.35 18.48 16.93
CA GLU A 35 12.59 19.64 16.46
C GLU A 35 11.59 19.26 15.35
N ASN A 36 12.02 18.43 14.39
CA ASN A 36 11.24 18.18 13.18
C ASN A 36 10.44 16.87 13.20
N PHE A 37 10.88 15.88 13.96
CA PHE A 37 10.38 14.50 13.88
C PHE A 37 10.05 13.86 15.23
N ALA A 38 10.19 14.56 16.37
CA ALA A 38 9.71 14.01 17.65
C ALA A 38 8.20 14.22 17.85
N SER A 39 7.40 13.66 16.95
CA SER A 39 5.95 13.55 17.11
C SER A 39 5.55 12.08 17.35
N ALA A 40 4.33 11.87 17.86
CA ALA A 40 3.81 10.53 18.13
C ALA A 40 3.84 9.62 16.88
N ARG A 41 3.74 10.23 15.69
CA ARG A 41 3.76 9.54 14.40
C ARG A 41 5.11 8.91 14.07
N PHE A 42 6.21 9.65 14.23
CA PHE A 42 7.55 9.18 13.86
C PHE A 42 8.27 8.46 15.01
N THR A 43 7.75 8.60 16.22
CA THR A 43 8.30 7.98 17.43
C THR A 43 7.27 7.04 18.06
N THR A 44 6.82 7.34 19.28
CA THR A 44 5.66 6.75 19.93
C THR A 44 4.89 7.85 20.68
N PRO A 45 3.60 7.68 21.01
CA PRO A 45 2.86 8.63 21.84
C PRO A 45 3.54 8.89 23.18
N GLU A 46 4.09 7.87 23.83
CA GLU A 46 4.76 7.95 25.13
C GLU A 46 6.06 8.76 25.03
N PHE A 47 6.86 8.52 23.99
CA PHE A 47 8.10 9.24 23.76
C PHE A 47 7.83 10.72 23.45
N ALA A 48 6.86 11.01 22.58
CA ALA A 48 6.49 12.38 22.25
C ALA A 48 5.95 13.14 23.48
N ALA A 49 5.09 12.51 24.30
CA ALA A 49 4.55 13.10 25.51
C ALA A 49 5.64 13.41 26.56
N LEU A 50 6.65 12.54 26.67
CA LEU A 50 7.79 12.73 27.56
C LEU A 50 8.62 13.97 27.20
N LEU A 51 8.78 14.25 25.91
CA LEU A 51 9.56 15.40 25.44
C LEU A 51 8.82 16.73 25.62
N GLY A 52 7.49 16.71 25.50
CA GLY A 52 6.65 17.90 25.53
C GLY A 52 6.86 18.85 24.33
N ASP A 53 6.29 20.04 24.45
CA ASP A 53 6.43 21.10 23.45
C ASP A 53 7.74 21.88 23.63
N GLY A 54 8.20 22.55 22.57
CA GLY A 54 9.38 23.43 22.60
C GLY A 54 10.32 23.21 21.43
N SER A 55 11.47 23.89 21.46
CA SER A 55 12.53 23.73 20.47
C SER A 55 13.19 22.35 20.57
N GLY A 56 13.98 21.96 19.56
CA GLY A 56 14.80 20.74 19.63
C GLY A 56 15.72 20.70 20.85
N ALA A 57 16.22 21.87 21.29
CA ALA A 57 17.04 21.99 22.49
C ALA A 57 16.24 21.74 23.78
N ASP A 58 15.02 22.27 23.88
CA ASP A 58 14.13 22.05 25.02
C ASP A 58 13.76 20.56 25.13
N LYS A 59 13.35 19.96 24.01
CA LYS A 59 13.03 18.53 23.93
C LYS A 59 14.24 17.66 24.30
N PHE A 60 15.43 17.99 23.81
CA PHE A 60 16.63 17.24 24.17
C PHE A 60 16.97 17.36 25.66
N SER A 61 16.78 18.54 26.25
CA SER A 61 16.96 18.73 27.70
C SER A 61 15.97 17.88 28.51
N ASN A 62 14.71 17.82 28.10
CA ASN A 62 13.70 16.97 28.70
C ASN A 62 14.04 15.48 28.57
N LEU A 63 14.54 15.04 27.41
CA LEU A 63 15.04 13.68 27.21
C LEU A 63 16.20 13.37 28.17
N LEU A 64 17.21 14.23 28.23
CA LEU A 64 18.36 14.07 29.11
C LEU A 64 17.94 13.98 30.58
N LYS A 65 16.99 14.80 30.99
CA LYS A 65 16.42 14.76 32.34
C LYS A 65 15.69 13.43 32.60
N ALA A 66 14.84 12.99 31.68
CA ALA A 66 14.08 11.74 31.83
C ALA A 66 14.99 10.51 31.93
N VAL A 67 16.13 10.50 31.22
CA VAL A 67 17.11 9.42 31.27
C VAL A 67 18.14 9.56 32.41
N GLY A 68 18.00 10.55 33.29
CA GLY A 68 18.86 10.76 34.46
C GLY A 68 20.22 11.39 34.18
N MET A 69 20.34 12.17 33.09
CA MET A 69 21.58 12.78 32.58
C MET A 69 21.43 14.29 32.35
N GLU A 70 20.72 14.97 33.26
CA GLU A 70 20.36 16.38 33.15
C GLU A 70 21.59 17.27 32.86
N ASN A 71 21.46 18.17 31.88
CA ASN A 71 22.48 19.12 31.46
C ASN A 71 23.83 18.53 30.99
N ASN A 72 23.93 17.21 30.76
CA ASN A 72 25.16 16.58 30.29
C ASN A 72 24.92 15.59 29.14
N PRO A 73 25.12 15.99 27.88
CA PRO A 73 24.92 15.11 26.73
C PRO A 73 26.00 14.03 26.55
N TYR A 74 27.19 14.22 27.13
CA TYR A 74 28.31 13.27 26.98
C TYR A 74 27.94 11.85 27.46
N PRO A 75 27.47 11.61 28.71
CA PRO A 75 27.09 10.28 29.17
C PRO A 75 25.93 9.67 28.38
N PHE A 76 25.04 10.49 27.82
CA PHE A 76 23.95 10.02 26.98
C PHE A 76 24.49 9.38 25.70
N PHE A 77 25.25 10.16 24.92
CA PHE A 77 25.82 9.65 23.68
C PHE A 77 26.83 8.53 23.93
N SER A 78 27.61 8.61 25.01
CA SER A 78 28.53 7.53 25.39
C SER A 78 27.81 6.21 25.62
N LYS A 79 26.68 6.18 26.34
CA LYS A 79 25.92 4.94 26.56
C LYS A 79 25.24 4.45 25.29
N VAL A 80 24.59 5.34 24.54
CA VAL A 80 23.91 4.98 23.28
C VAL A 80 24.89 4.35 22.29
N LEU A 81 26.06 4.99 22.11
CA LEU A 81 27.06 4.51 21.16
C LEU A 81 27.80 3.28 21.66
N ASP A 82 27.94 3.10 22.99
CA ASP A 82 28.45 1.84 23.53
C ASP A 82 27.53 0.68 23.16
N GLU A 83 26.21 0.78 23.44
CA GLU A 83 25.23 -0.25 23.07
C GLU A 83 25.28 -0.58 21.57
N ILE A 84 25.26 0.43 20.70
CA ILE A 84 25.32 0.22 19.24
C ILE A 84 26.65 -0.42 18.82
N SER A 85 27.78 0.07 19.34
CA SER A 85 29.11 -0.40 18.97
C SER A 85 29.36 -1.85 19.37
N GLN A 86 28.69 -2.32 20.43
CA GLN A 86 28.73 -3.69 20.93
C GLN A 86 27.67 -4.61 20.30
N GLY A 87 26.95 -4.15 19.27
CA GLY A 87 25.93 -4.96 18.58
C GLY A 87 24.61 -5.10 19.34
N ARG A 88 24.35 -4.23 20.32
CA ARG A 88 23.12 -4.19 21.14
C ARG A 88 22.25 -2.96 20.83
N GLY A 89 22.36 -2.45 19.61
CA GLY A 89 21.68 -1.22 19.19
C GLY A 89 20.17 -1.36 18.94
N THR A 90 19.62 -2.57 18.94
CA THR A 90 18.20 -2.84 18.75
C THR A 90 17.40 -2.54 20.02
N GLN A 91 16.42 -1.64 19.96
CA GLN A 91 15.57 -1.23 21.09
C GLN A 91 16.36 -0.71 22.31
N ILE A 92 17.22 0.30 22.11
CA ILE A 92 17.99 0.91 23.21
C ILE A 92 17.02 1.58 24.21
N GLU A 93 17.09 1.13 25.46
CA GLU A 93 16.33 1.69 26.57
C GLU A 93 17.26 2.32 27.60
N LEU A 94 17.00 3.57 27.98
CA LEU A 94 17.72 4.27 29.04
C LEU A 94 16.74 4.74 30.10
N ASN A 95 16.88 4.21 31.33
CA ASN A 95 16.03 4.57 32.48
C ASN A 95 14.52 4.46 32.19
N GLY A 96 14.07 3.39 31.53
CA GLY A 96 12.65 3.20 31.15
C GLY A 96 12.24 3.89 29.85
N VAL A 97 13.13 4.64 29.20
CA VAL A 97 12.83 5.37 27.95
C VAL A 97 13.42 4.61 26.76
N VAL A 98 12.56 4.04 25.93
CA VAL A 98 12.94 3.42 24.66
C VAL A 98 13.22 4.51 23.63
N LEU A 99 14.41 4.49 23.03
CA LEU A 99 14.84 5.47 22.03
C LEU A 99 14.35 5.08 20.63
N PRO A 100 13.73 6.01 19.86
CA PRO A 100 13.25 5.70 18.51
C PRO A 100 14.36 5.35 17.52
N SER A 101 14.18 4.28 16.75
CA SER A 101 15.15 3.81 15.73
C SER A 101 15.56 4.92 14.76
N MET A 102 14.59 5.74 14.29
CA MET A 102 14.86 6.85 13.37
C MET A 102 15.78 7.94 13.97
N MET A 103 15.66 8.18 15.29
CA MET A 103 16.57 9.09 16.00
C MET A 103 17.97 8.51 16.08
N LEU A 104 18.07 7.21 16.38
CA LEU A 104 19.36 6.51 16.45
C LEU A 104 20.05 6.47 15.07
N VAL A 105 19.30 6.32 13.99
CA VAL A 105 19.83 6.44 12.62
C VAL A 105 20.41 7.84 12.38
N SER A 106 19.71 8.91 12.78
CA SER A 106 20.24 10.29 12.66
C SER A 106 21.55 10.49 13.43
N ILE A 107 21.70 9.87 14.61
CA ILE A 107 22.97 9.86 15.36
C ILE A 107 24.04 9.09 14.57
N LEU A 108 23.70 7.91 14.04
CA LEU A 108 24.60 7.06 13.27
C LEU A 108 25.07 7.70 11.95
N GLU A 109 24.35 8.66 11.40
CA GLU A 109 24.80 9.42 10.22
C GLU A 109 26.04 10.28 10.52
N GLN A 110 26.17 10.75 11.75
CA GLN A 110 27.35 11.49 12.20
C GLN A 110 28.52 10.57 12.56
N VAL A 111 28.22 9.35 13.02
CA VAL A 111 29.23 8.35 13.44
C VAL A 111 29.79 7.57 12.26
N ILE A 112 28.92 7.19 11.31
CA ILE A 112 29.30 6.44 10.11
C ILE A 112 28.93 7.31 8.92
N PRO A 113 29.65 8.41 8.63
CA PRO A 113 29.28 9.34 7.57
C PRO A 113 29.48 8.76 6.17
N GLY A 114 28.93 9.47 5.18
CA GLY A 114 29.09 9.14 3.75
C GLY A 114 27.92 8.37 3.14
N ASN A 115 27.92 8.31 1.82
CA ASN A 115 26.85 7.69 1.03
C ASN A 115 27.41 6.50 0.23
N GLY A 116 26.58 5.90 -0.61
CA GLY A 116 26.94 4.80 -1.50
C GLY A 116 26.72 3.41 -0.90
N TYR A 117 27.25 2.39 -1.57
CA TYR A 117 27.05 0.99 -1.22
C TYR A 117 28.32 0.15 -1.40
N VAL A 118 28.39 -0.97 -0.67
CA VAL A 118 29.51 -1.91 -0.66
C VAL A 118 29.03 -3.31 -1.05
N THR A 119 29.79 -4.00 -1.89
CA THR A 119 29.57 -5.42 -2.21
C THR A 119 30.38 -6.29 -1.26
N ILE A 120 29.72 -7.19 -0.56
CA ILE A 120 30.34 -8.13 0.37
C ILE A 120 30.66 -9.41 -0.41
N ARG A 121 31.94 -9.79 -0.42
CA ARG A 121 32.46 -10.99 -1.12
C ARG A 121 32.96 -12.06 -0.16
N LYS A 122 33.28 -11.67 1.07
CA LYS A 122 33.76 -12.58 2.12
C LYS A 122 32.93 -12.42 3.39
N ALA A 123 32.73 -13.51 4.13
CA ALA A 123 32.06 -13.46 5.44
C ALA A 123 32.72 -12.46 6.39
N SER A 124 34.07 -12.39 6.40
CA SER A 124 34.81 -11.40 7.23
C SER A 124 34.54 -9.93 6.86
N GLN A 125 34.06 -9.66 5.64
CA GLN A 125 33.66 -8.31 5.26
C GLN A 125 32.33 -7.88 5.89
N LEU A 126 31.45 -8.82 6.27
CA LEU A 126 30.25 -8.50 7.05
C LEU A 126 30.64 -7.90 8.40
N GLU A 127 31.63 -8.51 9.07
CA GLU A 127 32.16 -8.04 10.34
C GLU A 127 32.77 -6.63 10.19
N SER A 128 33.64 -6.45 9.20
CA SER A 128 34.32 -5.17 8.99
C SER A 128 33.40 -4.05 8.50
N GLU A 129 32.38 -4.34 7.68
CA GLU A 129 31.52 -3.31 7.08
C GLU A 129 30.22 -3.02 7.84
N ALA A 130 29.61 -4.03 8.46
CA ALA A 130 28.32 -3.90 9.14
C ALA A 130 28.40 -4.04 10.67
N ASN A 131 29.60 -4.22 11.24
CA ASN A 131 29.80 -4.51 12.67
C ASN A 131 28.95 -5.68 13.16
N PHE A 132 28.82 -6.71 12.32
CA PHE A 132 28.04 -7.91 12.63
C PHE A 132 28.95 -9.03 13.11
N LEU A 133 28.54 -9.80 14.12
CA LEU A 133 29.29 -10.97 14.57
C LEU A 133 29.02 -12.16 13.64
N VAL A 134 30.05 -12.63 12.95
CA VAL A 134 30.01 -13.94 12.26
C VAL A 134 30.57 -14.98 13.22
N LYS A 135 29.74 -15.93 13.67
CA LYS A 135 30.23 -17.05 14.50
C LYS A 135 31.21 -17.90 13.68
N GLU A 136 32.28 -18.37 14.31
CA GLU A 136 33.29 -19.19 13.60
C GLU A 136 32.70 -20.48 13.02
N GLU A 137 31.73 -21.09 13.70
CA GLU A 137 31.01 -22.28 13.22
C GLU A 137 30.18 -22.03 11.96
N ASP A 138 29.71 -20.80 11.76
CA ASP A 138 28.85 -20.41 10.62
C ASP A 138 29.66 -19.83 9.46
N ARG A 139 30.96 -19.57 9.63
CA ARG A 139 31.77 -18.77 8.71
C ARG A 139 31.83 -19.36 7.30
N ASP A 140 32.06 -20.68 7.20
CA ASP A 140 32.15 -21.37 5.91
C ASP A 140 30.79 -21.47 5.22
N ALA A 141 29.73 -21.77 5.98
CA ALA A 141 28.37 -21.82 5.45
C ALA A 141 27.91 -20.43 4.96
N LEU A 142 28.18 -19.37 5.72
CA LEU A 142 27.89 -17.99 5.28
C LEU A 142 28.71 -17.59 4.06
N GLN A 143 29.94 -18.06 3.93
CA GLN A 143 30.74 -17.84 2.73
C GLN A 143 30.06 -18.47 1.51
N GLU A 144 29.56 -19.70 1.63
CA GLU A 144 28.77 -20.36 0.57
C GLU A 144 27.49 -19.57 0.23
N VAL A 145 26.77 -19.08 1.25
CA VAL A 145 25.58 -18.22 1.06
C VAL A 145 25.92 -16.96 0.27
N ILE A 146 27.01 -16.27 0.59
CA ILE A 146 27.44 -15.05 -0.12
C ILE A 146 27.82 -15.35 -1.57
N GLU A 147 28.41 -16.51 -1.82
CA GLU A 147 28.78 -16.96 -3.17
C GLU A 147 27.58 -17.35 -4.03
N LYS A 148 26.54 -17.94 -3.42
CA LYS A 148 25.30 -18.33 -4.07
C LYS A 148 24.33 -17.15 -4.26
N TYR A 149 24.25 -16.29 -3.25
CA TYR A 149 23.34 -15.15 -3.17
C TYR A 149 24.11 -13.87 -2.80
N PRO A 150 24.54 -13.08 -3.79
CA PRO A 150 25.38 -11.92 -3.58
C PRO A 150 24.80 -10.94 -2.55
N VAL A 151 25.68 -10.35 -1.74
CA VAL A 151 25.32 -9.38 -0.72
C VAL A 151 25.86 -8.01 -1.10
N ARG A 152 24.99 -7.00 -1.04
CA ARG A 152 25.34 -5.60 -1.25
C ARG A 152 24.50 -4.73 -0.34
N LEU A 153 25.15 -3.81 0.37
CA LEU A 153 24.54 -2.99 1.41
C LEU A 153 24.87 -1.51 1.17
N SER A 154 23.91 -0.63 1.34
CA SER A 154 24.16 0.82 1.33
C SER A 154 24.60 1.30 2.71
N ARG A 155 25.25 2.47 2.79
CA ARG A 155 25.54 3.10 4.09
C ARG A 155 24.27 3.40 4.87
N HIS A 156 23.20 3.82 4.20
CA HIS A 156 21.89 4.04 4.83
C HIS A 156 21.36 2.76 5.49
N THR A 157 21.31 1.66 4.73
CA THR A 157 20.84 0.36 5.24
C THR A 157 21.72 -0.15 6.37
N ILE A 158 23.06 -0.03 6.27
CA ILE A 158 23.96 -0.44 7.37
C ILE A 158 23.59 0.28 8.68
N ARG A 159 23.35 1.60 8.65
CA ARG A 159 22.94 2.34 9.85
C ARG A 159 21.63 1.84 10.42
N GLN A 160 20.62 1.60 9.58
CA GLN A 160 19.32 1.08 10.01
C GLN A 160 19.44 -0.31 10.63
N MET A 161 20.23 -1.21 10.02
CA MET A 161 20.45 -2.57 10.51
C MET A 161 21.11 -2.62 11.88
N MET A 162 21.93 -1.62 12.23
CA MET A 162 22.59 -1.55 13.53
C MET A 162 21.64 -1.23 14.69
N VAL A 163 20.43 -0.73 14.38
CA VAL A 163 19.44 -0.32 15.37
C VAL A 163 18.07 -0.97 15.19
N SER A 164 17.88 -1.76 14.13
CA SER A 164 16.65 -2.48 13.83
C SER A 164 16.93 -3.91 13.37
N ARG A 165 16.43 -4.87 14.16
CA ARG A 165 16.48 -6.30 13.84
C ARG A 165 15.71 -6.59 12.56
N ASP A 166 14.56 -5.97 12.37
CA ASP A 166 13.67 -6.24 11.23
C ASP A 166 14.21 -5.66 9.93
N VAL A 167 15.00 -4.58 9.98
CA VAL A 167 15.78 -4.15 8.82
C VAL A 167 16.95 -5.11 8.56
N ALA A 168 17.71 -5.50 9.60
CA ALA A 168 18.79 -6.48 9.46
C ALA A 168 18.33 -7.80 8.84
N TYR A 169 17.17 -8.29 9.27
CA TYR A 169 16.54 -9.53 8.79
C TYR A 169 16.27 -9.54 7.28
N GLN A 170 16.14 -8.37 6.65
CA GLN A 170 15.87 -8.26 5.21
C GLN A 170 17.14 -8.26 4.34
N TYR A 171 18.31 -7.97 4.92
CA TYR A 171 19.54 -7.70 4.16
C TYR A 171 20.76 -8.52 4.61
N MET A 172 20.81 -8.99 5.86
CA MET A 172 21.89 -9.84 6.36
C MET A 172 21.75 -11.27 5.82
N PRO A 173 22.82 -11.87 5.28
CA PRO A 173 22.81 -13.28 4.96
C PRO A 173 22.75 -14.13 6.23
N PHE A 174 22.11 -15.30 6.12
CA PHE A 174 22.00 -16.29 7.19
C PHE A 174 22.21 -17.70 6.62
N VAL A 175 22.66 -18.65 7.45
CA VAL A 175 23.09 -19.99 7.01
C VAL A 175 21.95 -20.83 6.43
N GLU A 176 20.73 -20.60 6.91
CA GLU A 176 19.50 -21.27 6.47
C GLU A 176 19.18 -20.96 5.00
N GLU A 177 19.81 -19.96 4.38
CA GLU A 177 19.65 -19.71 2.95
C GLU A 177 20.18 -20.86 2.07
N LEU A 178 21.03 -21.74 2.61
CA LEU A 178 21.49 -22.94 1.91
C LEU A 178 20.39 -23.97 1.70
N ASP A 179 19.27 -23.87 2.43
CA ASP A 179 18.08 -24.68 2.21
C ASP A 179 17.59 -24.56 0.75
N ALA A 180 17.43 -25.71 0.10
CA ALA A 180 17.02 -25.80 -1.29
C ALA A 180 15.49 -26.01 -1.45
N VAL A 181 14.69 -25.97 -0.38
CA VAL A 181 13.23 -26.01 -0.50
C VAL A 181 12.73 -24.77 -1.23
N GLY A 182 11.74 -24.94 -2.12
CA GLY A 182 11.18 -23.89 -2.97
C GLY A 182 11.62 -24.00 -4.43
N PHE A 183 11.65 -22.86 -5.12
CA PHE A 183 12.04 -22.77 -6.52
C PHE A 183 13.28 -21.89 -6.72
N VAL A 184 13.96 -22.07 -7.85
CA VAL A 184 15.04 -21.16 -8.28
C VAL A 184 14.46 -19.78 -8.64
N ASN A 185 13.37 -19.77 -9.41
CA ASN A 185 12.65 -18.58 -9.83
C ASN A 185 11.15 -18.84 -9.68
N THR A 186 10.42 -17.90 -9.09
CA THR A 186 8.95 -17.99 -8.93
C THR A 186 8.18 -17.13 -9.91
N TRP A 187 8.85 -16.19 -10.58
CA TRP A 187 8.21 -15.23 -11.48
C TRP A 187 9.07 -14.98 -12.72
N ILE A 188 8.70 -15.62 -13.83
CA ILE A 188 9.24 -15.38 -15.17
C ILE A 188 8.04 -15.19 -16.10
N GLY A 189 8.08 -14.19 -16.98
CA GLY A 189 7.01 -13.94 -17.96
C GLY A 189 6.73 -15.19 -18.81
N GLN A 190 5.46 -15.42 -19.15
CA GLN A 190 5.06 -16.52 -20.04
C GLN A 190 5.64 -16.35 -21.46
N PHE A 191 5.87 -15.11 -21.86
CA PHE A 191 6.71 -14.75 -23.00
C PHE A 191 7.94 -13.97 -22.51
N HIS A 192 9.09 -14.27 -23.10
CA HIS A 192 10.37 -13.63 -22.79
C HIS A 192 11.23 -13.53 -24.04
N ASP A 193 11.71 -12.33 -24.37
CA ASP A 193 12.68 -12.06 -25.44
C ASP A 193 13.65 -10.95 -25.00
N GLY A 194 14.85 -11.34 -24.57
CA GLY A 194 15.85 -10.41 -24.05
C GLY A 194 15.36 -9.70 -22.79
N LEU A 195 15.27 -8.37 -22.82
CA LEU A 195 14.80 -7.59 -21.67
C LEU A 195 13.29 -7.60 -21.47
N LEU A 196 12.52 -8.05 -22.46
CA LEU A 196 11.07 -7.98 -22.45
C LEU A 196 10.49 -9.27 -21.87
N GLU A 197 9.70 -9.14 -20.80
CA GLU A 197 8.87 -10.20 -20.24
C GLU A 197 7.38 -9.83 -20.34
N GLN A 198 6.53 -10.78 -20.69
CA GLN A 198 5.09 -10.58 -20.74
C GLN A 198 4.35 -11.69 -19.99
N MET A 199 3.60 -11.27 -18.97
CA MET A 199 2.71 -12.14 -18.17
C MET A 199 1.23 -11.89 -18.47
N TYR A 200 0.92 -10.74 -19.08
CA TYR A 200 -0.44 -10.28 -19.28
C TYR A 200 -0.58 -9.67 -20.67
N GLN A 201 -1.78 -9.77 -21.25
CA GLN A 201 -2.04 -9.26 -22.60
C GLN A 201 -1.78 -7.75 -22.72
N ASN A 202 -2.17 -6.97 -21.71
CA ASN A 202 -2.17 -5.50 -21.75
C ASN A 202 -0.91 -4.84 -21.18
N ARG A 203 0.08 -5.59 -20.70
CA ARG A 203 1.27 -5.01 -20.06
C ARG A 203 2.50 -5.89 -20.15
N VAL A 204 3.65 -5.25 -20.31
CA VAL A 204 4.96 -5.89 -20.37
C VAL A 204 5.91 -5.33 -19.32
N ILE A 205 6.96 -6.10 -19.04
CA ILE A 205 8.03 -5.76 -18.14
C ILE A 205 9.31 -5.57 -18.95
N PHE A 206 10.03 -4.48 -18.71
CA PHE A 206 11.34 -4.20 -19.30
C PHE A 206 12.41 -4.33 -18.21
N LEU A 207 13.30 -5.31 -18.34
CA LEU A 207 14.39 -5.59 -17.39
C LEU A 207 15.67 -4.88 -17.82
N LEU A 208 15.89 -3.65 -17.35
CA LEU A 208 16.96 -2.79 -17.87
C LEU A 208 18.36 -3.08 -17.29
N ASN A 209 18.42 -3.71 -16.12
CA ASN A 209 19.65 -4.06 -15.41
C ASN A 209 19.33 -5.07 -14.31
N MET A 210 20.10 -6.15 -14.13
CA MET A 210 19.82 -7.16 -13.08
C MET A 210 20.44 -6.85 -11.71
N SER A 211 21.24 -5.80 -11.59
CA SER A 211 21.85 -5.35 -10.33
C SER A 211 20.98 -4.34 -9.57
N CYS A 212 21.18 -4.25 -8.26
CA CYS A 212 20.55 -3.28 -7.36
C CYS A 212 21.64 -2.59 -6.53
N PRO A 213 21.40 -1.37 -5.98
CA PRO A 213 22.27 -0.78 -4.96
C PRO A 213 22.33 -1.62 -3.68
N VAL A 214 21.24 -2.28 -3.32
CA VAL A 214 21.12 -3.16 -2.14
C VAL A 214 20.39 -4.45 -2.53
N TYR A 215 20.86 -5.60 -2.05
CA TYR A 215 20.26 -6.90 -2.33
C TYR A 215 19.44 -7.41 -1.14
N CYS A 216 18.12 -7.49 -1.34
CA CYS A 216 17.18 -8.07 -0.38
C CYS A 216 17.34 -9.60 -0.36
N ARG A 217 17.36 -10.21 0.82
CA ARG A 217 17.53 -11.67 0.96
C ARG A 217 16.33 -12.47 0.47
N PHE A 218 15.14 -11.88 0.54
CA PHE A 218 13.90 -12.46 0.02
C PHE A 218 13.66 -12.22 -1.48
N CYS A 219 14.60 -11.60 -2.21
CA CYS A 219 14.40 -11.22 -3.61
C CYS A 219 14.15 -12.45 -4.50
N PHE A 220 13.15 -12.38 -5.39
CA PHE A 220 12.87 -13.48 -6.30
C PHE A 220 13.87 -13.68 -7.45
N ARG A 221 14.87 -12.80 -7.53
CA ARG A 221 16.04 -12.88 -8.43
C ARG A 221 17.35 -12.88 -7.61
N LYS A 222 17.35 -13.46 -6.39
CA LYS A 222 18.50 -13.46 -5.48
C LYS A 222 19.71 -14.27 -5.97
N HIS A 223 19.48 -15.30 -6.80
CA HIS A 223 20.52 -16.17 -7.32
C HIS A 223 21.59 -15.38 -8.11
N LYS A 224 22.86 -15.71 -7.88
CA LYS A 224 24.01 -15.05 -8.54
C LYS A 224 23.93 -15.11 -10.06
N ASP A 225 23.45 -16.22 -10.62
CA ASP A 225 23.34 -16.38 -12.06
C ASP A 225 22.43 -15.31 -12.67
N SER A 226 21.27 -15.05 -12.06
CA SER A 226 20.37 -13.97 -12.46
C SER A 226 21.03 -12.59 -12.39
N ARG A 227 21.92 -12.35 -11.41
CA ARG A 227 22.64 -11.07 -11.25
C ARG A 227 23.79 -10.88 -12.23
N ASN A 228 24.31 -11.97 -12.79
CA ASN A 228 25.43 -11.98 -13.74
C ASN A 228 24.99 -12.02 -15.21
N GLU A 229 23.69 -12.07 -15.47
CA GLU A 229 23.15 -11.93 -16.82
C GLU A 229 23.67 -10.63 -17.47
N ALA A 230 23.91 -10.70 -18.78
CA ALA A 230 24.41 -9.55 -19.53
C ALA A 230 23.38 -8.42 -19.51
N ASN A 231 23.83 -7.22 -19.13
CA ASN A 231 22.94 -6.06 -19.15
C ASN A 231 22.51 -5.74 -20.61
N PRO A 232 21.24 -5.41 -20.83
CA PRO A 232 20.78 -4.99 -22.16
C PRO A 232 21.52 -3.75 -22.65
N THR A 233 21.58 -3.60 -23.97
CA THR A 233 22.09 -2.42 -24.65
C THR A 233 20.94 -1.49 -25.08
N PRO A 234 21.21 -0.23 -25.45
CA PRO A 234 20.20 0.63 -26.06
C PRO A 234 19.57 0.05 -27.34
N ALA A 235 20.30 -0.81 -28.08
CA ALA A 235 19.76 -1.49 -29.25
C ALA A 235 18.71 -2.55 -28.86
N ASP A 236 18.94 -3.26 -27.75
CA ASP A 236 17.96 -4.20 -27.20
C ASP A 236 16.70 -3.47 -26.72
N VAL A 237 16.86 -2.28 -26.13
CA VAL A 237 15.74 -1.40 -25.76
C VAL A 237 14.95 -0.99 -27.00
N ALA A 238 15.61 -0.59 -28.08
CA ALA A 238 14.92 -0.24 -29.33
C ALA A 238 14.10 -1.42 -29.88
N LYS A 239 14.66 -2.64 -29.89
CA LYS A 239 13.94 -3.86 -30.29
C LYS A 239 12.70 -4.11 -29.43
N ALA A 240 12.82 -3.95 -28.10
CA ALA A 240 11.69 -4.11 -27.19
C ALA A 240 10.60 -3.04 -27.40
N VAL A 241 10.99 -1.78 -27.66
CA VAL A 241 10.06 -0.71 -28.02
C VAL A 241 9.34 -1.02 -29.33
N ASP A 242 10.03 -1.56 -30.33
CA ASP A 242 9.42 -1.96 -31.61
C ASP A 242 8.40 -3.09 -31.44
N HIS A 243 8.67 -4.05 -30.55
CA HIS A 243 7.67 -5.07 -30.18
C HIS A 243 6.40 -4.43 -29.58
N VAL A 244 6.56 -3.45 -28.67
CA VAL A 244 5.43 -2.72 -28.09
C VAL A 244 4.65 -1.95 -29.16
N LYS A 245 5.35 -1.28 -30.10
CA LYS A 245 4.75 -0.58 -31.24
C LYS A 245 3.89 -1.52 -32.09
N GLN A 246 4.32 -2.75 -32.29
CA GLN A 246 3.62 -3.76 -33.09
C GLN A 246 2.49 -4.48 -32.34
N SER A 247 2.27 -4.18 -31.05
CA SER A 247 1.36 -4.90 -30.17
C SER A 247 0.34 -3.93 -29.52
N PRO A 248 -0.75 -3.56 -30.22
CA PRO A 248 -1.72 -2.55 -29.76
C PRO A 248 -2.42 -2.87 -28.43
N ALA A 249 -2.43 -4.14 -28.03
CA ALA A 249 -3.00 -4.58 -26.76
C ALA A 249 -2.18 -4.08 -25.56
N ILE A 250 -0.86 -3.85 -25.70
CA ILE A 250 0.02 -3.43 -24.61
C ILE A 250 -0.23 -1.96 -24.28
N LYS A 251 -0.85 -1.68 -23.14
CA LYS A 251 -1.14 -0.32 -22.65
C LYS A 251 -0.14 0.16 -21.60
N GLU A 252 0.52 -0.74 -20.88
CA GLU A 252 1.38 -0.39 -19.75
C GLU A 252 2.75 -1.08 -19.82
N ILE A 253 3.78 -0.34 -19.42
CA ILE A 253 5.14 -0.86 -19.35
C ILE A 253 5.67 -0.69 -17.93
N VAL A 254 6.07 -1.79 -17.31
CA VAL A 254 6.78 -1.80 -16.03
C VAL A 254 8.28 -1.85 -16.29
N VAL A 255 8.99 -0.79 -15.94
CA VAL A 255 10.44 -0.67 -16.13
C VAL A 255 11.13 -1.05 -14.83
N THR A 256 11.89 -2.15 -14.85
CA THR A 256 12.48 -2.78 -13.67
C THR A 256 13.76 -3.55 -14.03
N GLY A 257 14.04 -4.65 -13.33
CA GLY A 257 15.26 -5.45 -13.41
C GLY A 257 15.61 -5.94 -12.01
N GLY A 258 16.78 -5.51 -11.52
CA GLY A 258 17.06 -5.27 -10.12
C GLY A 258 16.57 -3.87 -9.74
N ASP A 259 17.23 -2.82 -10.22
CA ASP A 259 16.78 -1.44 -10.11
C ASP A 259 17.00 -0.69 -11.45
N PRO A 260 15.97 -0.01 -12.01
CA PRO A 260 16.05 0.61 -13.33
C PRO A 260 17.03 1.79 -13.39
N PHE A 261 17.33 2.43 -12.26
CA PHE A 261 18.27 3.56 -12.20
C PHE A 261 19.73 3.14 -12.32
N MET A 262 20.03 1.84 -12.17
CA MET A 262 21.37 1.29 -12.36
C MET A 262 21.84 1.34 -13.83
N ASN A 263 20.96 1.66 -14.78
CA ASN A 263 21.32 1.90 -16.17
C ASN A 263 20.57 3.10 -16.75
N ARG A 264 21.07 4.30 -16.43
CA ARG A 264 20.47 5.58 -16.87
C ARG A 264 20.29 5.67 -18.40
N LYS A 265 21.23 5.15 -19.18
CA LYS A 265 21.16 5.20 -20.66
C LYS A 265 19.97 4.41 -21.18
N ASN A 266 19.81 3.17 -20.71
CA ASN A 266 18.67 2.34 -21.11
C ASN A 266 17.35 2.88 -20.59
N MET A 267 17.34 3.43 -19.37
CA MET A 267 16.14 4.04 -18.79
C MET A 267 15.69 5.26 -19.60
N ALA A 268 16.61 6.13 -20.00
CA ALA A 268 16.30 7.25 -20.90
C ALA A 268 15.81 6.77 -22.27
N ALA A 269 16.50 5.82 -22.90
CA ALA A 269 16.10 5.25 -24.19
C ALA A 269 14.70 4.61 -24.13
N THR A 270 14.36 3.96 -23.01
CA THR A 270 13.05 3.34 -22.78
C THR A 270 11.96 4.39 -22.68
N ILE A 271 12.15 5.41 -21.82
CA ILE A 271 11.14 6.46 -21.63
C ILE A 271 10.92 7.24 -22.94
N ASP A 272 12.00 7.60 -23.63
CA ASP A 272 11.93 8.39 -24.86
C ASP A 272 11.29 7.60 -25.99
N GLY A 273 11.72 6.34 -26.21
CA GLY A 273 11.17 5.48 -27.25
C GLY A 273 9.68 5.13 -27.03
N LEU A 274 9.27 4.89 -25.78
CA LEU A 274 7.87 4.60 -25.46
C LEU A 274 6.98 5.84 -25.50
N SER A 275 7.53 7.05 -25.34
CA SER A 275 6.76 8.29 -25.39
C SER A 275 6.07 8.51 -26.75
N GLU A 276 6.68 7.98 -27.82
CA GLU A 276 6.21 8.07 -29.20
C GLU A 276 5.15 7.02 -29.57
N VAL A 277 4.93 6.00 -28.72
CA VAL A 277 3.98 4.93 -29.01
C VAL A 277 2.57 5.36 -28.60
N GLU A 278 1.64 5.46 -29.56
CA GLU A 278 0.33 6.08 -29.35
C GLU A 278 -0.54 5.33 -28.34
N HIS A 279 -0.61 3.99 -28.44
CA HIS A 279 -1.49 3.17 -27.60
C HIS A 279 -0.97 2.91 -26.18
N VAL A 280 0.26 3.31 -25.87
CA VAL A 280 0.81 3.23 -24.51
C VAL A 280 0.20 4.31 -23.64
N GLN A 281 -0.29 3.94 -22.47
CA GLN A 281 -0.98 4.81 -21.53
C GLN A 281 -0.15 5.13 -20.28
N ALA A 282 0.68 4.19 -19.80
CA ALA A 282 1.43 4.38 -18.57
C ALA A 282 2.80 3.69 -18.58
N LEU A 283 3.80 4.37 -17.99
CA LEU A 283 5.11 3.83 -17.65
C LEU A 283 5.24 3.77 -16.13
N ARG A 284 5.59 2.60 -15.60
CA ARG A 284 5.74 2.36 -14.16
C ARG A 284 7.18 2.00 -13.87
N LEU A 285 7.91 2.88 -13.22
CA LEU A 285 9.28 2.62 -12.79
C LEU A 285 9.22 1.86 -11.47
N ALA A 286 9.82 0.67 -11.37
CA ALA A 286 9.84 -0.09 -10.13
C ALA A 286 11.23 -0.04 -9.49
N SER A 287 11.37 0.76 -8.43
CA SER A 287 12.64 0.97 -7.71
C SER A 287 12.40 0.96 -6.21
N ARG A 288 13.15 0.11 -5.51
CA ARG A 288 13.18 0.05 -4.05
C ARG A 288 14.26 0.97 -3.45
N SER A 289 15.03 1.67 -4.28
CA SER A 289 16.06 2.59 -3.83
C SER A 289 15.53 3.71 -2.94
N VAL A 290 14.24 4.06 -3.03
CA VAL A 290 13.61 5.03 -2.10
C VAL A 290 13.75 4.59 -0.64
N ALA A 291 13.62 3.29 -0.35
CA ALA A 291 13.69 2.75 1.01
C ALA A 291 15.13 2.53 1.46
N TYR A 292 15.93 1.81 0.66
CA TYR A 292 17.26 1.34 1.11
C TYR A 292 18.43 2.21 0.65
N TYR A 293 18.23 3.13 -0.31
CA TYR A 293 19.30 3.97 -0.85
C TYR A 293 18.75 5.34 -1.29
N PRO A 294 18.13 6.11 -0.37
CA PRO A 294 17.50 7.38 -0.71
C PRO A 294 18.49 8.42 -1.26
N ASP A 295 19.79 8.28 -0.96
CA ASP A 295 20.85 9.12 -1.53
C ASP A 295 20.86 9.12 -3.07
N LEU A 296 20.33 8.08 -3.74
CA LEU A 296 20.15 8.06 -5.20
C LEU A 296 19.31 9.24 -5.72
N PHE A 297 18.39 9.74 -4.90
CA PHE A 297 17.44 10.78 -5.28
C PHE A 297 17.75 12.13 -4.63
N LEU A 298 18.73 12.19 -3.73
CA LEU A 298 18.99 13.34 -2.86
C LEU A 298 20.45 13.80 -2.98
N LYS A 299 20.75 14.94 -2.31
CA LYS A 299 22.10 15.53 -2.23
C LYS A 299 22.71 15.73 -3.64
N ASP A 300 23.93 15.23 -3.87
CA ASP A 300 24.69 15.38 -5.11
C ASP A 300 24.03 14.66 -6.31
N GLU A 301 23.04 13.78 -6.06
CA GLU A 301 22.30 13.03 -7.09
C GLU A 301 20.84 13.49 -7.25
N ALA A 302 20.48 14.67 -6.73
CA ALA A 302 19.14 15.27 -6.87
C ALA A 302 18.68 15.48 -8.34
N GLU A 303 19.60 15.35 -9.30
CA GLU A 303 19.30 15.29 -10.72
C GLU A 303 18.27 14.20 -11.07
N TYR A 304 18.22 13.08 -10.36
CA TYR A 304 17.24 12.03 -10.65
C TYR A 304 15.80 12.48 -10.35
N LEU A 305 15.57 13.17 -9.24
CA LEU A 305 14.23 13.71 -8.94
C LEU A 305 13.81 14.74 -9.99
N THR A 306 14.73 15.63 -10.39
CA THR A 306 14.48 16.62 -11.44
C THR A 306 14.17 15.94 -12.76
N TYR A 307 15.00 14.97 -13.15
CA TYR A 307 14.83 14.17 -14.37
C TYR A 307 13.46 13.47 -14.40
N LEU A 308 13.04 12.84 -13.29
CA LEU A 308 11.73 12.19 -13.22
C LEU A 308 10.59 13.20 -13.40
N LYS A 309 10.67 14.37 -12.76
CA LYS A 309 9.67 15.44 -12.92
C LYS A 309 9.59 15.94 -14.37
N GLU A 310 10.74 16.12 -15.03
CA GLU A 310 10.81 16.51 -16.44
C GLU A 310 10.22 15.45 -17.37
N LYS A 311 10.62 14.18 -17.19
CA LYS A 311 10.12 13.05 -17.99
C LYS A 311 8.63 12.83 -17.78
N LYS A 312 8.13 13.00 -16.56
CA LYS A 312 6.69 13.01 -16.29
C LYS A 312 5.98 14.04 -17.16
N PHE A 313 6.41 15.31 -17.10
CA PHE A 313 5.76 16.38 -17.87
C PHE A 313 5.79 16.12 -19.37
N MET A 314 6.92 15.61 -19.88
CA MET A 314 7.05 15.19 -21.28
C MET A 314 6.05 14.09 -21.65
N LEU A 315 5.99 13.00 -20.88
CA LEU A 315 5.06 11.89 -21.11
C LEU A 315 3.60 12.35 -21.09
N GLU A 316 3.24 13.25 -20.17
CA GLU A 316 1.89 13.77 -20.11
C GLU A 316 1.50 14.61 -21.33
N ARG A 317 2.45 15.28 -22.01
CA ARG A 317 2.18 15.99 -23.27
C ARG A 317 1.76 15.01 -24.38
N SER A 318 2.24 13.78 -24.31
CA SER A 318 1.85 12.67 -25.17
C SER A 318 0.68 11.83 -24.61
N GLY A 319 -0.03 12.34 -23.60
CA GLY A 319 -1.20 11.69 -23.01
C GLY A 319 -0.92 10.52 -22.09
N LYS A 320 0.35 10.33 -21.67
CA LYS A 320 0.84 9.19 -20.87
C LYS A 320 1.05 9.56 -19.41
N ARG A 321 0.98 8.56 -18.53
CA ARG A 321 1.30 8.71 -17.09
C ARG A 321 2.66 8.11 -16.75
N MET A 322 3.33 8.68 -15.75
CA MET A 322 4.50 8.08 -15.13
C MET A 322 4.22 7.84 -13.65
N GLU A 323 4.58 6.64 -13.17
CA GLU A 323 4.38 6.22 -11.79
C GLU A 323 5.65 5.58 -11.25
N LEU A 324 5.84 5.64 -9.93
CA LEU A 324 6.92 4.96 -9.22
C LEU A 324 6.33 3.87 -8.32
N ALA A 325 6.65 2.62 -8.62
CA ALA A 325 6.48 1.50 -7.69
C ALA A 325 7.68 1.44 -6.75
N THR A 326 7.44 1.37 -5.45
CA THR A 326 8.48 1.10 -4.46
C THR A 326 7.97 0.14 -3.40
N HIS A 327 8.88 -0.47 -2.61
CA HIS A 327 8.52 -1.46 -1.61
C HIS A 327 9.09 -1.08 -0.25
N PHE A 328 8.25 -1.17 0.77
CA PHE A 328 8.63 -1.10 2.17
C PHE A 328 8.03 -2.31 2.89
N ILE A 329 8.76 -2.87 3.84
CA ILE A 329 8.42 -4.10 4.56
C ILE A 329 8.08 -3.78 6.01
N HIS A 330 8.89 -2.95 6.68
CA HIS A 330 8.76 -2.63 8.10
C HIS A 330 8.85 -1.12 8.36
N PRO A 331 8.14 -0.54 9.35
CA PRO A 331 8.21 0.89 9.68
C PRO A 331 9.63 1.42 9.94
N ASP A 332 10.56 0.59 10.43
CA ASP A 332 11.95 1.02 10.69
C ASP A 332 12.77 1.28 9.40
N GLU A 333 12.29 0.83 8.24
CA GLU A 333 12.89 1.23 6.95
C GLU A 333 12.54 2.66 6.56
N VAL A 334 11.49 3.23 7.15
CA VAL A 334 11.05 4.58 6.84
C VAL A 334 12.06 5.58 7.40
N SER A 335 12.52 6.49 6.54
CA SER A 335 13.40 7.61 6.89
C SER A 335 12.79 8.94 6.45
N PRO A 336 13.16 10.07 7.09
CA PRO A 336 12.75 11.40 6.64
C PRO A 336 13.06 11.63 5.16
N GLU A 337 14.21 11.17 4.69
CA GLU A 337 14.66 11.21 3.30
C GLU A 337 13.70 10.47 2.36
N ALA A 338 13.32 9.24 2.72
CA ALA A 338 12.38 8.45 1.94
C ALA A 338 11.00 9.13 1.83
N LEU A 339 10.50 9.67 2.94
CA LEU A 339 9.22 10.39 2.97
C LEU A 339 9.27 11.71 2.17
N ASP A 340 10.41 12.41 2.18
CA ASP A 340 10.62 13.61 1.37
C ASP A 340 10.62 13.29 -0.12
N ILE A 341 11.30 12.22 -0.55
CA ILE A 341 11.30 11.74 -1.94
C ILE A 341 9.86 11.45 -2.40
N ILE A 342 9.10 10.70 -1.60
CA ILE A 342 7.69 10.37 -1.90
C ILE A 342 6.88 11.66 -2.03
N SER A 343 6.95 12.55 -1.03
CA SER A 343 6.19 13.80 -1.01
C SER A 343 6.53 14.70 -2.19
N ASN A 344 7.81 14.77 -2.59
CA ASN A 344 8.28 15.55 -3.73
C ASN A 344 7.73 15.06 -5.07
N LEU A 345 7.69 13.74 -5.24
CA LEU A 345 7.17 13.12 -6.46
C LEU A 345 5.65 13.30 -6.55
N VAL A 346 4.92 13.03 -5.47
CA VAL A 346 3.46 13.16 -5.41
C VAL A 346 3.02 14.61 -5.64
N LYS A 347 3.68 15.60 -5.02
CA LYS A 347 3.42 17.03 -5.30
C LYS A 347 3.62 17.42 -6.76
N SER A 348 4.48 16.71 -7.48
CA SER A 348 4.75 16.94 -8.90
C SER A 348 3.79 16.17 -9.82
N GLY A 349 2.85 15.41 -9.24
CA GLY A 349 1.88 14.57 -9.93
C GLY A 349 2.42 13.21 -10.39
N VAL A 350 3.57 12.76 -9.88
CA VAL A 350 4.04 11.38 -10.06
C VAL A 350 3.42 10.55 -8.93
N SER A 351 2.51 9.63 -9.25
CA SER A 351 1.97 8.71 -8.25
C SER A 351 3.08 7.76 -7.78
N VAL A 352 3.20 7.61 -6.46
CA VAL A 352 4.10 6.66 -5.81
C VAL A 352 3.26 5.63 -5.10
N TYR A 353 3.42 4.35 -5.45
CA TYR A 353 2.65 3.28 -4.86
C TYR A 353 3.52 2.20 -4.23
N ILE A 354 3.02 1.64 -3.13
CA ILE A 354 3.75 0.76 -2.22
C ILE A 354 3.31 -0.69 -2.42
N GLN A 355 4.27 -1.60 -2.52
CA GLN A 355 4.01 -3.03 -2.42
C GLN A 355 4.85 -3.66 -1.33
N THR A 356 4.31 -4.65 -0.64
CA THR A 356 4.88 -5.18 0.60
C THR A 356 4.82 -6.70 0.59
N PRO A 357 5.93 -7.39 0.29
CA PRO A 357 6.11 -8.79 0.64
C PRO A 357 5.82 -9.05 2.13
N PHE A 358 5.06 -10.09 2.43
CA PHE A 358 4.72 -10.50 3.79
C PHE A 358 5.74 -11.53 4.29
N LEU A 359 6.53 -11.15 5.27
CA LEU A 359 7.66 -11.90 5.81
C LEU A 359 7.34 -12.32 7.25
N SER A 360 7.45 -13.62 7.52
CA SER A 360 7.30 -14.16 8.87
C SER A 360 8.28 -13.50 9.85
N GLU A 361 7.83 -13.27 11.07
CA GLU A 361 8.56 -12.62 12.15
C GLU A 361 9.16 -11.26 11.75
N CYS A 362 8.49 -10.45 10.94
CA CYS A 362 9.06 -9.17 10.49
C CYS A 362 8.02 -8.12 10.14
N ASN A 363 6.97 -8.51 9.41
CA ASN A 363 5.82 -7.65 9.18
C ASN A 363 4.53 -8.46 9.14
N ASP A 364 4.53 -9.57 9.89
CA ASP A 364 3.46 -10.55 9.90
C ASP A 364 2.38 -10.28 10.94
N GLU A 365 2.40 -9.08 11.52
CA GLU A 365 1.41 -8.58 12.47
C GLU A 365 0.76 -7.27 11.99
N GLY A 366 -0.48 -7.05 12.43
CA GLY A 366 -1.27 -5.88 12.07
C GLY A 366 -0.68 -4.53 12.49
N PRO A 367 -0.31 -4.31 13.77
CA PRO A 367 0.12 -3.00 14.26
C PRO A 367 1.34 -2.40 13.54
N GLU A 368 2.32 -3.24 13.17
CA GLU A 368 3.52 -2.80 12.45
C GLU A 368 3.17 -2.27 11.05
N LEU A 369 2.28 -2.98 10.35
CA LEU A 369 1.79 -2.59 9.03
C LEU A 369 0.88 -1.36 9.10
N VAL A 370 0.06 -1.21 10.16
CA VAL A 370 -0.70 0.02 10.42
C VAL A 370 0.24 1.22 10.53
N LYS A 371 1.31 1.09 11.31
CA LYS A 371 2.34 2.14 11.45
C LYS A 371 3.03 2.44 10.12
N LEU A 372 3.48 1.40 9.41
CA LEU A 372 4.15 1.55 8.12
C LEU A 372 3.28 2.29 7.10
N PHE A 373 2.06 1.82 6.89
CA PHE A 373 1.17 2.39 5.90
C PHE A 373 0.67 3.76 6.31
N GLY A 374 0.46 4.05 7.60
CA GLY A 374 0.17 5.40 8.08
C GLY A 374 1.29 6.40 7.76
N LEU A 375 2.55 6.01 7.99
CA LEU A 375 3.72 6.84 7.67
C LEU A 375 3.81 7.16 6.17
N LEU A 376 3.76 6.13 5.33
CA LEU A 376 3.88 6.27 3.87
C LEU A 376 2.67 6.99 3.27
N ARG A 377 1.48 6.71 3.79
CA ARG A 377 0.24 7.34 3.32
C ARG A 377 0.24 8.84 3.57
N GLY A 378 0.73 9.27 4.73
CA GLY A 378 0.83 10.69 5.02
C GLY A 378 1.89 11.40 4.15
N ALA A 379 2.93 10.71 3.66
CA ALA A 379 3.83 11.28 2.63
C ALA A 379 3.19 11.37 1.23
N GLY A 380 1.97 10.85 1.06
CA GLY A 380 1.20 10.89 -0.18
C GLY A 380 1.26 9.60 -1.00
N ALA A 381 1.96 8.56 -0.53
CA ALA A 381 2.01 7.29 -1.22
C ALA A 381 0.65 6.58 -1.22
N GLU A 382 0.44 5.74 -2.23
CA GLU A 382 -0.74 4.88 -2.34
C GLU A 382 -0.39 3.44 -1.98
N ILE A 383 -1.15 2.83 -1.08
CA ILE A 383 -0.87 1.48 -0.60
C ILE A 383 -1.51 0.47 -1.56
N HIS A 384 -0.71 -0.36 -2.23
CA HIS A 384 -1.17 -1.16 -3.37
C HIS A 384 -1.36 -2.63 -3.03
N TYR A 385 -0.28 -3.36 -2.70
CA TYR A 385 -0.34 -4.81 -2.47
C TYR A 385 0.39 -5.23 -1.22
N ILE A 386 -0.19 -6.20 -0.49
CA ILE A 386 0.58 -7.15 0.30
C ILE A 386 0.64 -8.47 -0.48
N TYR A 387 1.84 -9.03 -0.63
CA TYR A 387 2.01 -10.33 -1.26
C TYR A 387 2.09 -11.44 -0.21
N ILE A 388 1.12 -12.35 -0.24
CA ILE A 388 1.09 -13.54 0.63
C ILE A 388 1.08 -14.84 -0.21
N PRO A 389 1.77 -15.90 0.24
CA PRO A 389 2.88 -15.83 1.18
C PRO A 389 4.08 -15.14 0.52
N CYS A 390 5.18 -14.92 1.26
CA CYS A 390 6.47 -14.65 0.64
C CYS A 390 6.78 -15.70 -0.44
N SER A 391 7.39 -15.29 -1.56
CA SER A 391 7.66 -16.20 -2.67
C SER A 391 8.48 -17.42 -2.22
N PRO A 392 8.05 -18.65 -2.60
CA PRO A 392 8.68 -19.90 -2.16
C PRO A 392 9.96 -20.18 -2.95
N ILE A 393 11.05 -19.52 -2.58
CA ILE A 393 12.33 -19.56 -3.29
C ILE A 393 13.38 -20.23 -2.43
N HIS A 394 14.37 -20.86 -3.04
CA HIS A 394 15.51 -21.42 -2.33
C HIS A 394 16.10 -20.41 -1.32
N GLY A 395 16.30 -20.89 -0.10
CA GLY A 395 16.82 -20.11 1.00
C GLY A 395 15.87 -19.06 1.59
N ASN A 396 14.58 -19.08 1.26
CA ASN A 396 13.59 -18.15 1.82
C ASN A 396 12.60 -18.83 2.77
N SER A 397 12.77 -20.11 3.10
CA SER A 397 11.82 -20.88 3.93
C SER A 397 11.56 -20.23 5.29
N ILE A 398 12.54 -19.51 5.83
CA ILE A 398 12.41 -18.75 7.09
C ILE A 398 11.39 -17.60 7.01
N TYR A 399 11.15 -17.04 5.82
CA TYR A 399 10.21 -15.94 5.62
C TYR A 399 8.77 -16.42 5.44
N TRP A 400 8.54 -17.74 5.37
CA TRP A 400 7.23 -18.29 5.01
C TRP A 400 6.28 -18.31 6.20
N LYS A 401 5.26 -17.46 6.15
CA LYS A 401 4.07 -17.55 6.98
C LYS A 401 2.97 -18.35 6.25
N PRO A 402 2.14 -19.15 6.97
CA PRO A 402 0.92 -19.68 6.39
C PRO A 402 0.01 -18.57 5.84
N LEU A 403 -0.79 -18.90 4.82
CA LEU A 403 -1.73 -17.98 4.19
C LEU A 403 -2.69 -17.34 5.20
N SER A 404 -3.13 -18.13 6.18
CA SER A 404 -4.03 -17.65 7.23
C SER A 404 -3.51 -16.42 7.96
N GLY A 405 -2.21 -16.35 8.27
CA GLY A 405 -1.64 -15.19 8.94
C GLY A 405 -1.75 -13.90 8.12
N GLY A 406 -1.60 -14.00 6.79
CA GLY A 406 -1.79 -12.86 5.90
C GLY A 406 -3.24 -12.40 5.79
N ILE A 407 -4.18 -13.35 5.82
CA ILE A 407 -5.63 -13.11 5.76
C ILE A 407 -6.12 -12.50 7.09
N GLU A 408 -5.69 -13.06 8.22
CA GLU A 408 -6.00 -12.57 9.57
C GLU A 408 -5.46 -11.15 9.79
N THR A 409 -4.23 -10.88 9.36
CA THR A 409 -3.66 -9.53 9.41
C THR A 409 -4.48 -8.52 8.61
N ALA A 410 -5.07 -8.92 7.48
CA ALA A 410 -5.92 -8.04 6.68
C ALA A 410 -7.19 -7.58 7.43
N ALA A 411 -7.73 -8.39 8.33
CA ALA A 411 -8.85 -8.02 9.19
C ALA A 411 -8.46 -6.89 10.16
N HIS A 412 -7.30 -7.02 10.82
CA HIS A 412 -6.77 -5.95 11.68
C HIS A 412 -6.49 -4.66 10.89
N LEU A 413 -5.92 -4.75 9.69
CA LEU A 413 -5.69 -3.58 8.84
C LEU A 413 -7.00 -2.85 8.50
N ARG A 414 -8.07 -3.58 8.15
CA ARG A 414 -9.38 -2.98 7.86
C ARG A 414 -9.92 -2.20 9.06
N ALA A 415 -9.74 -2.71 10.28
CA ALA A 415 -10.22 -2.05 11.49
C ALA A 415 -9.44 -0.76 11.84
N HIS A 416 -8.12 -0.75 11.59
CA HIS A 416 -7.22 0.25 12.18
C HIS A 416 -6.57 1.20 11.16
N LEU A 417 -6.77 1.00 9.85
CA LEU A 417 -6.32 1.94 8.82
C LEU A 417 -7.47 2.72 8.22
N SER A 418 -7.16 3.92 7.73
CA SER A 418 -8.05 4.61 6.79
C SER A 418 -8.23 3.73 5.53
N ASP A 419 -9.44 3.68 4.97
CA ASP A 419 -9.77 2.94 3.74
C ASP A 419 -8.83 3.29 2.55
N ARG A 420 -8.32 4.52 2.49
CA ARG A 420 -7.31 4.98 1.51
C ARG A 420 -5.93 4.33 1.67
N ALA A 421 -5.69 3.64 2.77
CA ALA A 421 -4.40 3.01 3.11
C ALA A 421 -4.48 1.48 3.18
N ILE A 422 -5.63 0.87 2.91
CA ILE A 422 -5.75 -0.59 2.88
C ILE A 422 -5.00 -1.10 1.64
N PRO A 423 -4.16 -2.15 1.72
CA PRO A 423 -3.60 -2.83 0.55
C PRO A 423 -4.55 -3.90 -0.01
N THR A 424 -4.39 -4.32 -1.25
CA THR A 424 -5.01 -5.57 -1.73
C THR A 424 -4.16 -6.76 -1.29
N ILE A 425 -4.78 -7.79 -0.72
CA ILE A 425 -4.11 -9.04 -0.35
C ILE A 425 -4.03 -9.94 -1.59
N CYS A 426 -2.81 -10.18 -2.05
CA CYS A 426 -2.54 -10.73 -3.38
C CYS A 426 -1.55 -11.90 -3.31
N THR A 427 -1.70 -12.87 -4.19
CA THR A 427 -0.63 -13.84 -4.49
C THR A 427 -0.16 -13.67 -5.93
N ALA A 428 1.16 -13.66 -6.10
CA ALA A 428 1.81 -13.69 -7.40
C ALA A 428 2.08 -15.15 -7.81
N THR A 429 1.16 -15.75 -8.58
CA THR A 429 1.31 -17.13 -9.09
C THR A 429 2.17 -17.16 -10.37
N PRO A 430 2.71 -18.31 -10.79
CA PRO A 430 3.48 -18.41 -12.03
C PRO A 430 2.76 -17.93 -13.31
N ILE A 431 1.42 -17.89 -13.33
CA ILE A 431 0.64 -17.44 -14.50
C ILE A 431 -0.01 -16.07 -14.34
N GLY A 432 0.27 -15.37 -13.25
CA GLY A 432 -0.31 -14.07 -12.98
C GLY A 432 -0.76 -13.93 -11.54
N LYS A 433 -1.23 -12.73 -11.21
CA LYS A 433 -1.67 -12.42 -9.85
C LYS A 433 -3.13 -12.79 -9.63
N MET A 434 -3.47 -13.14 -8.40
CA MET A 434 -4.84 -13.29 -7.93
C MET A 434 -5.04 -12.47 -6.65
N ASP A 435 -6.26 -12.00 -6.43
CA ASP A 435 -6.67 -11.31 -5.21
C ASP A 435 -7.56 -12.24 -4.39
N TRP A 436 -7.20 -12.42 -3.12
CA TRP A 436 -7.84 -13.39 -2.24
C TRP A 436 -9.33 -13.08 -2.05
N PHE A 437 -10.15 -14.13 -2.06
CA PHE A 437 -11.62 -14.12 -1.85
C PHE A 437 -12.44 -13.34 -2.89
N THR A 438 -11.83 -12.88 -3.98
CA THR A 438 -12.53 -12.18 -5.06
C THR A 438 -12.19 -12.75 -6.45
N SER A 439 -10.92 -12.78 -6.82
CA SER A 439 -10.47 -13.31 -8.13
C SER A 439 -9.66 -14.62 -8.02
N GLY A 440 -9.37 -15.08 -6.80
CA GLY A 440 -8.74 -16.37 -6.54
C GLY A 440 -8.80 -16.79 -5.07
N TRP A 441 -8.56 -18.08 -4.83
CA TRP A 441 -8.59 -18.71 -3.50
C TRP A 441 -7.88 -20.06 -3.52
N ALA A 442 -7.65 -20.65 -2.34
CA ALA A 442 -7.17 -22.02 -2.23
C ALA A 442 -8.34 -23.01 -2.38
N VAL A 443 -8.22 -23.94 -3.32
CA VAL A 443 -9.25 -24.93 -3.66
C VAL A 443 -9.11 -26.14 -2.74
N GLU A 444 -8.00 -26.86 -2.84
CA GLU A 444 -7.73 -28.08 -2.08
C GLU A 444 -6.23 -28.37 -2.02
N ARG A 445 -5.83 -29.34 -1.20
CA ARG A 445 -4.43 -29.82 -1.15
C ARG A 445 -4.09 -30.60 -2.41
N VAL A 446 -2.85 -30.49 -2.87
CA VAL A 446 -2.37 -31.39 -3.94
C VAL A 446 -2.25 -32.79 -3.37
N LYS A 447 -2.92 -33.75 -4.01
CA LYS A 447 -2.89 -35.15 -3.59
C LYS A 447 -1.46 -35.67 -3.53
N ASP A 448 -1.12 -36.36 -2.45
CA ASP A 448 0.20 -36.95 -2.19
C ASP A 448 1.35 -35.91 -2.13
N ASN A 449 1.04 -34.61 -1.94
CA ASN A 449 2.03 -33.55 -1.79
C ASN A 449 1.54 -32.40 -0.89
N ASP A 450 1.80 -32.51 0.42
CA ASP A 450 1.36 -31.53 1.43
C ASP A 450 2.06 -30.16 1.35
N SER A 451 3.11 -30.02 0.53
CA SER A 451 3.78 -28.73 0.32
C SER A 451 3.03 -27.82 -0.65
N PHE A 452 2.05 -28.35 -1.38
CA PHE A 452 1.36 -27.65 -2.45
C PHE A 452 -0.15 -27.62 -2.26
N LEU A 453 -0.73 -26.50 -2.70
CA LEU A 453 -2.17 -26.27 -2.76
C LEU A 453 -2.56 -25.98 -4.20
N TRP A 454 -3.77 -26.38 -4.60
CA TRP A 454 -4.40 -25.88 -5.82
C TRP A 454 -4.97 -24.50 -5.55
N PHE A 455 -4.49 -23.50 -6.29
CA PHE A 455 -5.03 -22.14 -6.27
C PHE A 455 -5.90 -21.89 -7.48
N ARG A 456 -7.13 -21.40 -7.25
CA ARG A 456 -7.97 -20.88 -8.31
C ARG A 456 -7.42 -19.54 -8.80
N THR A 457 -7.26 -19.39 -10.10
CA THR A 457 -6.82 -18.14 -10.73
C THR A 457 -7.91 -17.56 -11.64
N PRO A 458 -7.86 -16.26 -11.99
CA PRO A 458 -8.84 -15.64 -12.87
C PRO A 458 -8.60 -15.94 -14.36
N TYR A 459 -7.49 -16.61 -14.70
CA TYR A 459 -7.02 -16.74 -16.07
C TYR A 459 -7.58 -17.99 -16.74
N THR A 460 -7.84 -17.88 -18.05
CA THR A 460 -8.27 -18.98 -18.92
C THR A 460 -7.13 -19.35 -19.87
N LEU A 461 -7.19 -20.52 -20.51
CA LEU A 461 -6.24 -20.86 -21.58
C LEU A 461 -6.32 -19.84 -22.74
N ASP A 462 -7.53 -19.41 -23.07
CA ASP A 462 -7.79 -18.46 -24.15
C ASP A 462 -7.14 -17.11 -23.93
N PHE A 463 -7.08 -16.64 -22.68
CA PHE A 463 -6.39 -15.40 -22.32
C PHE A 463 -4.95 -15.39 -22.83
N PHE A 464 -4.22 -16.48 -22.65
CA PHE A 464 -2.80 -16.58 -23.02
C PHE A 464 -2.56 -16.81 -24.52
N LYS A 465 -3.54 -17.34 -25.25
CA LYS A 465 -3.38 -17.74 -26.67
C LYS A 465 -2.84 -16.62 -27.56
N SER A 466 -3.21 -15.37 -27.29
CA SER A 466 -2.86 -14.26 -28.18
C SER A 466 -1.46 -13.67 -27.96
N PHE A 467 -0.81 -13.94 -26.82
CA PHE A 467 0.46 -13.27 -26.47
C PHE A 467 1.53 -14.21 -25.91
N ALA A 468 1.15 -15.26 -25.19
CA ALA A 468 2.09 -16.20 -24.61
C ALA A 468 1.43 -17.58 -24.38
N PRO A 469 1.17 -18.36 -25.45
CA PRO A 469 0.50 -19.66 -25.31
C PRO A 469 1.21 -20.56 -24.30
N LEU A 470 0.47 -21.02 -23.29
CA LEU A 470 1.00 -21.91 -22.25
C LEU A 470 1.39 -23.25 -22.88
N LYS A 471 2.64 -23.68 -22.65
CA LYS A 471 3.21 -24.92 -23.23
C LYS A 471 3.24 -26.09 -22.25
N ASP A 472 3.45 -25.80 -20.97
CA ASP A 472 3.48 -26.79 -19.90
C ASP A 472 2.27 -26.55 -18.98
N LEU A 473 1.45 -27.58 -18.82
CA LEU A 473 0.27 -27.58 -17.96
C LEU A 473 0.41 -28.63 -16.83
N SER A 474 1.60 -29.18 -16.61
CA SER A 474 1.83 -30.26 -15.63
C SER A 474 1.41 -29.90 -14.20
N ASN A 475 1.51 -28.63 -13.84
CA ASN A 475 1.10 -28.07 -12.56
C ASN A 475 -0.21 -27.27 -12.65
N MET A 476 -1.02 -27.46 -13.69
CA MET A 476 -2.24 -26.69 -13.96
C MET A 476 -3.40 -27.60 -14.35
N ARG A 477 -4.63 -27.18 -14.03
CA ARG A 477 -5.85 -27.88 -14.49
C ARG A 477 -6.94 -26.89 -14.86
N LEU A 478 -7.73 -27.24 -15.88
CA LEU A 478 -8.94 -26.52 -16.21
C LEU A 478 -10.03 -26.90 -15.22
N ASN A 479 -10.68 -25.91 -14.62
CA ASN A 479 -11.84 -26.15 -13.76
C ASN A 479 -13.16 -26.00 -14.54
N ASN A 480 -14.28 -26.27 -13.87
CA ASN A 480 -15.61 -26.25 -14.49
C ASN A 480 -16.08 -24.85 -14.96
N HIS A 481 -15.42 -23.78 -14.52
CA HIS A 481 -15.69 -22.40 -14.93
C HIS A 481 -14.84 -21.96 -16.12
N GLY A 482 -13.97 -22.84 -16.65
CA GLY A 482 -13.07 -22.53 -17.75
C GLY A 482 -11.83 -21.71 -17.36
N THR A 483 -11.65 -21.40 -16.06
CA THR A 483 -10.40 -20.82 -15.55
C THR A 483 -9.42 -21.92 -15.13
N LEU A 484 -8.21 -21.51 -14.79
CA LEU A 484 -7.12 -22.40 -14.43
C LEU A 484 -6.94 -22.45 -12.92
N ASP A 485 -6.86 -23.66 -12.37
CA ASP A 485 -6.25 -23.88 -11.07
C ASP A 485 -4.76 -24.22 -11.28
N ILE A 486 -3.90 -23.69 -10.42
CA ILE A 486 -2.45 -23.91 -10.46
C ILE A 486 -1.93 -24.45 -9.13
N GLN A 487 -1.00 -25.40 -9.16
CA GLN A 487 -0.29 -25.82 -7.96
C GLN A 487 0.64 -24.72 -7.50
N TYR A 488 0.53 -24.33 -6.24
CA TYR A 488 1.39 -23.33 -5.61
C TYR A 488 1.91 -23.86 -4.27
N MET A 489 3.21 -23.65 -4.02
CA MET A 489 3.83 -24.07 -2.77
C MET A 489 3.48 -23.08 -1.65
N ALA A 490 2.61 -23.49 -0.72
CA ALA A 490 2.16 -22.68 0.40
C ALA A 490 1.59 -23.57 1.51
N LYS A 491 1.62 -23.06 2.74
CA LYS A 491 0.88 -23.64 3.88
C LYS A 491 -0.41 -22.87 4.08
N ILE A 492 -1.53 -23.58 4.27
CA ILE A 492 -2.83 -22.93 4.45
C ILE A 492 -2.97 -22.28 5.83
N GLY A 493 -2.52 -22.96 6.90
CA GLY A 493 -2.65 -22.51 8.28
C GLY A 493 -4.02 -22.82 8.88
N ASN A 494 -5.08 -22.23 8.34
CA ASN A 494 -6.48 -22.51 8.70
C ASN A 494 -7.19 -23.27 7.56
N GLU A 495 -7.69 -24.48 7.82
CA GLU A 495 -8.36 -25.32 6.81
C GLU A 495 -9.66 -24.71 6.28
N ASP A 496 -10.29 -23.79 7.02
CA ASP A 496 -11.50 -23.08 6.56
C ASP A 496 -11.25 -22.22 5.30
N TYR A 497 -9.98 -21.92 5.00
CA TYR A 497 -9.58 -21.22 3.77
C TYR A 497 -9.41 -22.14 2.55
N LEU A 498 -9.62 -23.45 2.69
CA LEU A 498 -9.79 -24.37 1.55
C LEU A 498 -11.25 -24.35 1.08
N LEU A 499 -11.56 -23.45 0.14
CA LEU A 499 -12.95 -23.19 -0.25
C LEU A 499 -13.51 -24.25 -1.20
N GLY A 500 -12.66 -25.06 -1.82
CA GLY A 500 -13.07 -26.07 -2.79
C GLY A 500 -13.54 -25.48 -4.13
N GLU A 501 -14.34 -26.28 -4.83
CA GLU A 501 -14.90 -25.94 -6.13
C GLU A 501 -16.10 -25.01 -5.98
N ARG A 502 -16.08 -23.90 -6.72
CA ARG A 502 -17.25 -23.03 -6.85
C ARG A 502 -18.35 -23.75 -7.65
N PRO A 503 -19.58 -23.89 -7.15
CA PRO A 503 -20.71 -24.45 -7.90
C PRO A 503 -21.14 -23.52 -9.05
N PRO A 504 -21.91 -23.98 -10.06
CA PRO A 504 -22.44 -23.10 -11.10
C PRO A 504 -23.53 -22.16 -10.56
N LYS A 505 -23.70 -21.00 -11.22
CA LYS A 505 -24.77 -20.04 -10.92
C LYS A 505 -26.15 -20.67 -11.05
N LYS A 506 -27.04 -20.35 -10.11
CA LYS A 506 -28.46 -20.77 -10.15
C LYS A 506 -29.44 -19.61 -10.40
N ALA A 507 -29.08 -18.37 -10.04
CA ALA A 507 -29.94 -17.22 -10.27
C ALA A 507 -30.02 -16.82 -11.75
N PRO A 508 -31.19 -16.30 -12.20
CA PRO A 508 -31.26 -15.56 -13.45
C PRO A 508 -30.49 -14.24 -13.34
N VAL A 509 -30.10 -13.69 -14.50
CA VAL A 509 -29.56 -12.32 -14.61
C VAL A 509 -30.73 -11.34 -14.51
N ASN A 510 -30.52 -10.18 -13.88
CA ASN A 510 -31.52 -9.12 -13.84
C ASN A 510 -31.79 -8.57 -15.25
N ASP A 511 -33.06 -8.30 -15.56
CA ASP A 511 -33.42 -7.67 -16.84
C ASP A 511 -32.83 -6.24 -16.93
N PRO A 512 -32.31 -5.81 -18.10
CA PRO A 512 -31.81 -4.46 -18.28
C PRO A 512 -32.86 -3.39 -17.97
N VAL A 513 -32.40 -2.27 -17.40
CA VAL A 513 -33.25 -1.17 -16.96
C VAL A 513 -33.27 -0.04 -18.01
N PRO A 514 -34.41 0.64 -18.24
CA PRO A 514 -34.47 1.79 -19.14
C PRO A 514 -33.60 2.97 -18.70
N ASP A 515 -33.04 3.70 -19.67
CA ASP A 515 -32.13 4.83 -19.41
C ASP A 515 -32.72 5.91 -18.48
N ASN A 516 -34.02 6.20 -18.58
CA ASN A 516 -34.66 7.22 -17.74
C ASN A 516 -34.65 6.85 -16.24
N GLU A 517 -34.76 5.57 -15.90
CA GLU A 517 -34.64 5.10 -14.50
C GLU A 517 -33.19 5.16 -14.03
N ILE A 518 -32.24 4.86 -14.92
CA ILE A 518 -30.80 4.99 -14.62
C ILE A 518 -30.43 6.45 -14.33
N GLU A 519 -30.94 7.42 -15.12
CA GLU A 519 -30.69 8.85 -14.85
C GLU A 519 -31.25 9.28 -13.49
N MET A 520 -32.39 8.73 -13.06
CA MET A 520 -32.92 8.99 -11.71
C MET A 520 -31.99 8.45 -10.61
N MET A 521 -31.39 7.28 -10.81
CA MET A 521 -30.42 6.72 -9.87
C MET A 521 -29.12 7.54 -9.82
N ILE A 522 -28.66 8.04 -10.97
CA ILE A 522 -27.49 8.94 -11.04
C ILE A 522 -27.78 10.23 -10.28
N ASP A 523 -28.97 10.81 -10.42
CA ASP A 523 -29.39 11.99 -9.68
C ASP A 523 -29.48 11.71 -8.17
N GLU A 524 -30.08 10.58 -7.76
CA GLU A 524 -30.13 10.17 -6.36
C GLU A 524 -28.73 10.00 -5.76
N LEU A 525 -27.82 9.32 -6.46
CA LEU A 525 -26.43 9.13 -6.03
C LEU A 525 -25.67 10.46 -5.91
N SER A 526 -26.07 11.47 -6.67
CA SER A 526 -25.42 12.79 -6.68
C SER A 526 -25.95 13.74 -5.61
N ASN A 527 -27.21 13.56 -5.21
CA ASN A 527 -27.91 14.46 -4.29
C ASN A 527 -28.11 13.86 -2.89
N GLN A 528 -27.85 12.56 -2.71
CA GLN A 528 -27.95 11.87 -1.43
C GLN A 528 -26.65 11.18 -1.06
N CYS A 529 -26.23 11.43 0.16
CA CYS A 529 -25.05 10.86 0.75
C CYS A 529 -25.26 9.36 1.01
N GLN A 530 -24.39 8.56 0.42
CA GLN A 530 -24.49 7.10 0.53
C GLN A 530 -23.77 6.52 1.75
N THR A 531 -22.86 7.28 2.38
CA THR A 531 -21.94 6.76 3.40
C THR A 531 -21.90 7.55 4.71
N ALA A 532 -22.76 8.58 4.88
CA ALA A 532 -22.86 9.34 6.13
C ALA A 532 -23.66 8.58 7.18
N ARG A 533 -22.99 7.65 7.86
CA ARG A 533 -23.57 6.92 8.99
C ARG A 533 -22.55 6.80 10.11
N SER A 534 -22.89 7.30 11.30
CA SER A 534 -22.03 7.12 12.46
C SER A 534 -22.11 5.68 12.96
N ILE A 535 -20.96 5.04 13.18
CA ILE A 535 -20.84 3.68 13.71
C ILE A 535 -20.90 3.65 15.24
N VAL A 536 -20.67 4.80 15.88
CA VAL A 536 -20.84 5.04 17.32
C VAL A 536 -21.49 6.39 17.56
N GLU A 537 -22.09 6.62 18.73
CA GLU A 537 -22.59 7.94 19.09
C GLU A 537 -21.44 8.91 19.39
N THR A 538 -21.45 10.10 18.79
CA THR A 538 -20.38 11.10 18.97
C THR A 538 -20.73 12.14 20.03
N GLY A 539 -22.02 12.30 20.35
CA GLY A 539 -22.52 13.40 21.17
C GLY A 539 -22.35 14.79 20.54
N VAL A 540 -21.88 14.87 19.29
CA VAL A 540 -21.56 16.12 18.58
C VAL A 540 -22.42 16.23 17.34
N ALA A 541 -23.32 17.22 17.31
CA ALA A 541 -24.18 17.48 16.16
C ALA A 541 -23.34 17.75 14.89
N GLY A 542 -23.75 17.18 13.76
CA GLY A 542 -23.08 17.36 12.48
C GLY A 542 -21.70 16.69 12.36
N LEU A 543 -21.34 15.78 13.29
CA LEU A 543 -20.14 14.96 13.23
C LEU A 543 -20.50 13.48 13.32
N PHE A 544 -20.12 12.72 12.31
CA PHE A 544 -20.35 11.29 12.23
C PHE A 544 -19.01 10.55 12.30
N ARG A 545 -18.89 9.57 13.20
CA ARG A 545 -17.73 8.68 13.26
C ARG A 545 -17.96 7.55 12.27
N LEU A 546 -17.28 7.57 11.13
CA LEU A 546 -17.49 6.59 10.05
C LEU A 546 -16.64 5.32 10.24
N HIS A 547 -15.53 5.46 10.96
CA HIS A 547 -14.52 4.45 11.20
C HIS A 547 -13.66 4.89 12.39
N GLU A 548 -12.87 4.01 13.00
CA GLU A 548 -11.90 4.41 14.02
C GLU A 548 -10.97 5.51 13.54
N THR A 549 -10.58 5.50 12.27
CA THR A 549 -9.66 6.49 11.73
C THR A 549 -10.32 7.67 11.03
N ARG A 550 -11.66 7.65 10.86
CA ARG A 550 -12.36 8.55 9.94
C ARG A 550 -13.62 9.15 10.54
N VAL A 551 -13.75 10.47 10.36
CA VAL A 551 -14.98 11.21 10.66
C VAL A 551 -15.51 11.90 9.41
N GLU A 552 -16.80 12.21 9.41
CA GLU A 552 -17.45 13.08 8.43
C GLU A 552 -18.04 14.31 9.14
N ILE A 553 -17.85 15.47 8.52
CA ILE A 553 -18.34 16.78 8.98
C ILE A 553 -18.92 17.60 7.82
N GLY A 554 -19.75 18.60 8.14
CA GLY A 554 -20.25 19.59 7.18
C GLY A 554 -19.34 20.82 7.03
N PRO A 555 -19.52 21.65 5.98
CA PRO A 555 -18.84 22.94 5.82
C PRO A 555 -19.06 23.91 7.01
N ASP A 556 -20.17 23.77 7.72
CA ASP A 556 -20.54 24.54 8.91
C ASP A 556 -19.79 24.10 10.18
N ALA A 557 -18.95 23.06 10.13
CA ALA A 557 -18.21 22.54 11.28
C ALA A 557 -17.37 23.61 12.00
N GLY A 558 -17.59 23.74 13.30
CA GLY A 558 -16.97 24.75 14.15
C GLY A 558 -16.01 24.16 15.18
N THR A 559 -15.76 24.93 16.25
CA THR A 559 -14.82 24.56 17.32
C THR A 559 -15.19 23.25 18.02
N VAL A 560 -16.49 22.93 18.16
CA VAL A 560 -16.93 21.70 18.86
C VAL A 560 -16.47 20.46 18.10
N GLN A 561 -16.67 20.42 16.78
CA GLN A 561 -16.21 19.32 15.92
C GLN A 561 -14.69 19.22 15.90
N MET A 562 -13.98 20.35 15.80
CA MET A 562 -12.51 20.36 15.82
C MET A 562 -11.95 19.87 17.16
N ASN A 563 -12.59 20.19 18.29
CA ASN A 563 -12.19 19.71 19.61
C ASN A 563 -12.38 18.18 19.73
N TYR A 564 -13.46 17.64 19.19
CA TYR A 564 -13.66 16.18 19.12
C TYR A 564 -12.54 15.52 18.32
N ILE A 565 -12.22 16.05 17.13
CA ILE A 565 -11.17 15.52 16.26
C ILE A 565 -9.80 15.58 16.96
N LYS A 566 -9.49 16.70 17.61
CA LYS A 566 -8.23 16.90 18.34
C LYS A 566 -8.09 15.98 19.56
N ALA A 567 -9.19 15.60 20.20
CA ALA A 567 -9.18 14.80 21.43
C ALA A 567 -8.88 13.31 21.18
N ASP A 568 -9.03 12.81 19.96
CA ASP A 568 -8.83 11.41 19.62
C ASP A 568 -7.77 11.25 18.53
N ALA A 569 -6.56 10.85 18.94
CA ALA A 569 -5.38 10.70 18.08
C ALA A 569 -5.54 9.65 16.97
N ARG A 570 -6.57 8.80 17.04
CA ARG A 570 -6.83 7.79 16.01
C ARG A 570 -7.43 8.39 14.74
N ILE A 571 -8.06 9.57 14.82
CA ILE A 571 -8.73 10.22 13.68
C ILE A 571 -7.67 10.81 12.74
N THR A 572 -7.32 10.07 11.70
CA THR A 572 -6.29 10.50 10.73
C THR A 572 -6.89 11.11 9.46
N ASP A 573 -8.21 11.04 9.31
CA ASP A 573 -8.90 11.26 8.04
C ASP A 573 -10.27 11.94 8.24
N VAL A 574 -10.47 13.08 7.59
CA VAL A 574 -11.67 13.91 7.76
C VAL A 574 -12.37 14.09 6.41
N VAL A 575 -13.58 13.56 6.29
CA VAL A 575 -14.44 13.75 5.12
C VAL A 575 -15.30 15.00 5.31
N ILE A 576 -15.32 15.86 4.31
CA ILE A 576 -16.14 17.09 4.28
C ILE A 576 -17.22 16.90 3.20
N SER A 577 -18.47 16.93 3.65
CA SER A 577 -19.66 16.69 2.81
C SER A 577 -20.69 17.80 3.03
N ALA A 578 -21.13 18.46 1.96
CA ALA A 578 -22.02 19.62 2.04
C ALA A 578 -23.44 19.30 2.51
N GLU A 579 -23.92 18.07 2.31
CA GLU A 579 -25.26 17.64 2.75
C GLU A 579 -25.47 17.78 4.27
N ASN A 580 -24.40 17.68 5.06
CA ASN A 580 -24.45 17.85 6.52
C ASN A 580 -24.78 19.28 6.97
N SER A 581 -24.75 20.26 6.07
CA SER A 581 -25.12 21.66 6.35
C SER A 581 -26.60 21.98 6.10
N GLY A 582 -27.42 20.99 5.73
CA GLY A 582 -28.86 21.17 5.48
C GLY A 582 -29.21 21.70 4.09
N GLY A 583 -28.23 21.88 3.20
CA GLY A 583 -28.42 22.18 1.78
C GLY A 583 -28.67 20.91 0.96
N ILE A 584 -29.90 20.66 0.53
CA ILE A 584 -30.20 19.58 -0.42
C ILE A 584 -29.60 19.96 -1.78
N GLY A 585 -28.77 19.08 -2.37
CA GLY A 585 -28.15 19.29 -3.69
C GLY A 585 -26.95 20.25 -3.71
N THR A 586 -26.37 20.58 -2.56
CA THR A 586 -25.11 21.35 -2.46
C THR A 586 -23.89 20.43 -2.52
N ASP A 587 -22.79 20.88 -3.12
CA ASP A 587 -21.54 20.13 -3.23
C ASP A 587 -20.44 20.78 -2.40
N ALA A 588 -19.44 20.01 -1.94
CA ALA A 588 -18.30 20.55 -1.19
C ALA A 588 -17.66 21.74 -1.90
N ILE A 589 -17.50 21.69 -3.24
CA ILE A 589 -16.85 22.78 -3.99
C ILE A 589 -17.64 24.09 -4.03
N ASP A 590 -18.91 24.09 -3.60
CA ASP A 590 -19.70 25.31 -3.46
C ASP A 590 -19.36 26.10 -2.18
N HIS A 591 -18.59 25.49 -1.27
CA HIS A 591 -18.25 26.01 0.06
C HIS A 591 -16.74 26.18 0.26
N LEU A 592 -16.02 26.66 -0.76
CA LEU A 592 -14.55 26.75 -0.73
C LEU A 592 -14.01 27.60 0.43
N HIS A 593 -14.73 28.65 0.83
CA HIS A 593 -14.32 29.51 1.95
C HIS A 593 -14.35 28.75 3.28
N GLU A 594 -15.44 28.03 3.54
CA GLU A 594 -15.61 27.18 4.72
C GLU A 594 -14.61 26.03 4.73
N ILE A 595 -14.40 25.38 3.58
CA ILE A 595 -13.40 24.32 3.42
C ILE A 595 -12.01 24.86 3.73
N ALA A 596 -11.64 26.04 3.21
CA ALA A 596 -10.34 26.64 3.49
C ALA A 596 -10.12 26.87 4.99
N ARG A 597 -11.16 27.33 5.72
CA ARG A 597 -11.12 27.49 7.17
C ARG A 597 -10.95 26.15 7.90
N ILE A 598 -11.70 25.11 7.50
CA ILE A 598 -11.62 23.77 8.09
C ILE A 598 -10.23 23.18 7.86
N VAL A 599 -9.77 23.14 6.61
CA VAL A 599 -8.46 22.57 6.24
C VAL A 599 -7.32 23.29 6.97
N LYS A 600 -7.39 24.62 7.11
CA LYS A 600 -6.40 25.38 7.89
C LYS A 600 -6.40 24.97 9.37
N THR A 601 -7.56 24.68 9.95
CA THR A 601 -7.67 24.25 11.35
C THR A 601 -7.18 22.83 11.54
N LEU A 602 -7.54 21.92 10.62
CA LEU A 602 -7.09 20.53 10.64
C LEU A 602 -5.56 20.41 10.53
N ARG A 603 -4.91 21.33 9.81
CA ARG A 603 -3.45 21.37 9.66
C ARG A 603 -2.70 21.51 10.99
N GLU A 604 -3.35 22.12 11.99
CA GLU A 604 -2.79 22.31 13.33
C GLU A 604 -3.03 21.09 14.24
N ILE A 605 -3.62 20.00 13.71
CA ILE A 605 -3.88 18.75 14.44
C ILE A 605 -2.94 17.67 13.88
N ASP A 606 -1.85 17.39 14.60
CA ASP A 606 -0.72 16.58 14.12
C ASP A 606 -1.08 15.18 13.61
N HIS A 607 -2.12 14.55 14.19
CA HIS A 607 -2.55 13.21 13.81
C HIS A 607 -3.48 13.19 12.58
N VAL A 608 -4.03 14.34 12.15
CA VAL A 608 -4.88 14.41 10.96
C VAL A 608 -4.02 14.55 9.71
N THR A 609 -4.09 13.56 8.82
CA THR A 609 -3.23 13.49 7.62
C THR A 609 -3.98 13.66 6.30
N SER A 610 -5.32 13.57 6.32
CA SER A 610 -6.16 13.74 5.13
C SER A 610 -7.40 14.56 5.41
N ALA A 611 -7.74 15.43 4.45
CA ALA A 611 -9.04 16.08 4.31
C ALA A 611 -9.61 15.70 2.93
N ARG A 612 -10.79 15.06 2.92
CA ARG A 612 -11.44 14.58 1.69
C ARG A 612 -12.66 15.40 1.38
N LEU A 613 -12.77 15.88 0.16
CA LEU A 613 -13.97 16.54 -0.32
C LEU A 613 -14.84 15.53 -1.04
N ARG A 614 -16.06 15.32 -0.55
CA ARG A 614 -17.07 14.59 -1.32
C ARG A 614 -17.68 15.52 -2.34
N SER A 615 -17.49 15.21 -3.63
CA SER A 615 -17.95 16.04 -4.72
C SER A 615 -18.51 15.21 -5.87
N PRO A 616 -19.80 14.82 -5.83
CA PRO A 616 -20.48 14.19 -6.96
C PRO A 616 -20.47 15.06 -8.22
N LYS A 617 -20.39 16.40 -8.09
CA LYS A 617 -20.25 17.32 -9.23
C LYS A 617 -19.01 17.02 -10.08
N LEU A 618 -18.00 16.34 -9.57
CA LEU A 618 -16.84 15.97 -10.39
C LEU A 618 -17.26 15.05 -11.53
N CYS A 619 -18.16 14.08 -11.27
CA CYS A 619 -18.68 13.17 -12.29
C CYS A 619 -19.88 13.76 -13.04
N THR A 620 -20.80 14.48 -12.38
CA THR A 620 -22.06 14.94 -13.00
C THR A 620 -22.01 16.33 -13.62
N ALA A 621 -21.16 17.21 -13.10
CA ALA A 621 -21.04 18.60 -13.54
C ALA A 621 -19.57 19.05 -13.58
N PRO A 622 -18.68 18.38 -14.35
CA PRO A 622 -17.23 18.61 -14.30
C PRO A 622 -16.82 20.07 -14.60
N LYS A 623 -17.65 20.84 -15.30
CA LYS A 623 -17.45 22.27 -15.58
C LYS A 623 -17.48 23.16 -14.33
N ALA A 624 -18.07 22.68 -13.22
CA ALA A 624 -18.04 23.37 -11.94
C ALA A 624 -16.61 23.47 -11.37
N PHE A 625 -15.73 22.55 -11.73
CA PHE A 625 -14.29 22.63 -11.42
C PHE A 625 -13.58 23.57 -12.40
N SER A 626 -13.87 24.87 -12.26
CA SER A 626 -13.17 25.91 -12.99
C SER A 626 -11.68 25.93 -12.64
N ARG A 627 -10.87 26.67 -13.42
CA ARG A 627 -9.45 26.84 -13.09
C ARG A 627 -9.29 27.44 -11.70
N ASP A 628 -10.10 28.43 -11.34
CA ASP A 628 -10.01 29.12 -10.05
C ASP A 628 -10.35 28.19 -8.88
N VAL A 629 -11.35 27.32 -9.05
CA VAL A 629 -11.68 26.28 -8.06
C VAL A 629 -10.48 25.34 -7.87
N ILE A 630 -9.91 24.82 -8.96
CA ILE A 630 -8.75 23.91 -8.90
C ILE A 630 -7.53 24.61 -8.27
N HIS A 631 -7.31 25.89 -8.57
CA HIS A 631 -6.25 26.68 -7.95
C HIS A 631 -6.46 26.83 -6.46
N ALA A 632 -7.67 27.22 -6.03
CA ALA A 632 -8.02 27.33 -4.61
C ALA A 632 -7.82 26.00 -3.86
N LEU A 633 -8.28 24.88 -4.41
CA LEU A 633 -8.05 23.56 -3.83
C LEU A 633 -6.56 23.20 -3.78
N GLY A 634 -5.80 23.52 -4.83
CA GLY A 634 -4.36 23.30 -4.90
C GLY A 634 -3.59 24.07 -3.82
N ASP A 635 -4.03 25.27 -3.48
CA ASP A 635 -3.41 26.10 -2.43
C ASP A 635 -3.70 25.59 -1.00
N LEU A 636 -4.75 24.76 -0.85
CA LEU A 636 -5.08 24.11 0.42
C LEU A 636 -4.29 22.82 0.66
N ASN A 637 -3.90 22.11 -0.40
CA ASN A 637 -3.14 20.86 -0.30
C ASN A 637 -1.73 21.11 0.26
N HIS A 638 -1.36 20.41 1.33
CA HIS A 638 -0.07 20.61 2.01
C HIS A 638 0.59 19.30 2.44
N LEU A 639 1.35 18.68 1.52
CA LEU A 639 2.09 17.45 1.78
C LEU A 639 3.50 17.72 2.33
N SER A 640 3.65 18.06 3.62
CA SER A 640 5.00 18.15 4.23
C SER A 640 5.41 16.82 4.87
N VAL A 641 6.72 16.59 5.09
CA VAL A 641 7.17 15.36 5.76
C VAL A 641 6.70 15.33 7.21
N SER A 642 6.89 16.42 7.95
CA SER A 642 6.63 16.47 9.40
C SER A 642 5.15 16.62 9.76
N GLN A 643 4.37 17.37 8.96
CA GLN A 643 2.94 17.64 9.18
C GLN A 643 2.18 17.61 7.84
N PRO A 644 2.00 16.44 7.20
CA PRO A 644 1.25 16.37 5.97
C PRO A 644 -0.24 16.48 6.26
N LEU A 645 -0.91 17.34 5.51
CA LEU A 645 -2.35 17.33 5.34
C LEU A 645 -2.65 17.26 3.84
N ARG A 646 -3.03 16.07 3.39
CA ARG A 646 -3.42 15.83 1.99
C ARG A 646 -4.84 16.30 1.77
N LEU A 647 -5.07 17.00 0.66
CA LEU A 647 -6.41 17.24 0.14
C LEU A 647 -6.72 16.20 -0.95
N GLU A 648 -7.88 15.58 -0.84
CA GLU A 648 -8.36 14.56 -1.78
C GLU A 648 -9.80 14.82 -2.18
N ILE A 649 -10.22 14.25 -3.31
CA ILE A 649 -11.61 14.34 -3.76
C ILE A 649 -12.15 12.93 -3.94
N GLU A 650 -13.36 12.70 -3.45
CA GLU A 650 -14.13 11.49 -3.74
C GLU A 650 -15.39 11.82 -4.55
N THR A 651 -15.62 11.02 -5.59
CA THR A 651 -16.78 11.13 -6.48
C THR A 651 -17.39 9.74 -6.72
N TRP A 652 -18.52 9.72 -7.40
CA TRP A 652 -19.27 8.50 -7.69
C TRP A 652 -19.68 8.43 -9.15
N CYS A 653 -19.57 7.25 -9.76
CA CYS A 653 -20.09 6.97 -11.09
C CYS A 653 -20.62 5.52 -11.13
N ILE A 654 -21.68 5.26 -11.90
CA ILE A 654 -22.35 3.97 -12.02
C ILE A 654 -22.04 3.32 -13.38
N LEU A 655 -21.92 4.13 -14.44
CA LEU A 655 -21.74 3.68 -15.82
C LEU A 655 -20.56 4.35 -16.52
N PRO A 656 -19.89 3.65 -17.47
CA PRO A 656 -18.78 4.21 -18.23
C PRO A 656 -19.13 5.50 -18.97
N ARG A 657 -20.38 5.64 -19.46
CA ARG A 657 -20.83 6.81 -20.24
C ARG A 657 -20.82 8.13 -19.47
N GLN A 658 -20.73 8.09 -18.14
CA GLN A 658 -20.56 9.30 -17.31
C GLN A 658 -19.13 9.85 -17.41
N ILE A 659 -18.16 9.02 -17.78
CA ILE A 659 -16.77 9.42 -17.93
C ILE A 659 -16.55 9.95 -19.35
N THR A 660 -16.33 11.26 -19.43
CA THR A 660 -16.09 11.98 -20.70
C THR A 660 -14.65 12.47 -20.81
N PRO A 661 -14.17 12.83 -22.02
CA PRO A 661 -12.83 13.41 -22.20
C PRO A 661 -12.56 14.69 -21.37
N GLU A 662 -13.60 15.43 -20.96
CA GLU A 662 -13.46 16.61 -20.09
C GLU A 662 -12.84 16.23 -18.74
N HIS A 663 -13.20 15.06 -18.18
CA HIS A 663 -12.68 14.55 -16.91
C HIS A 663 -11.18 14.34 -16.95
N LYS A 664 -10.64 13.84 -18.07
CA LYS A 664 -9.19 13.61 -18.21
C LYS A 664 -8.37 14.90 -18.02
N LEU A 665 -8.84 16.01 -18.60
CA LEU A 665 -8.16 17.30 -18.45
C LEU A 665 -8.31 17.87 -17.04
N LEU A 666 -9.51 17.75 -16.46
CA LEU A 666 -9.82 18.17 -15.09
C LEU A 666 -8.95 17.43 -14.06
N VAL A 667 -9.01 16.09 -14.05
CA VAL A 667 -8.30 15.24 -13.10
C VAL A 667 -6.80 15.40 -13.23
N ARG A 668 -6.28 15.55 -14.46
CA ARG A 668 -4.86 15.88 -14.67
C ARG A 668 -4.45 17.18 -13.96
N ARG A 669 -5.28 18.23 -13.99
CA ARG A 669 -4.98 19.50 -13.31
C ARG A 669 -4.96 19.33 -11.79
N LEU A 670 -5.86 18.53 -11.24
CA LEU A 670 -5.90 18.19 -9.81
C LEU A 670 -4.68 17.37 -9.40
N ASN A 671 -4.34 16.32 -10.16
CA ASN A 671 -3.14 15.50 -9.93
C ASN A 671 -1.85 16.33 -10.00
N ASN A 672 -1.79 17.34 -10.89
CA ASN A 672 -0.67 18.29 -10.98
C ASN A 672 -0.55 19.24 -9.77
N LYS A 673 -1.57 19.27 -8.90
CA LYS A 673 -1.56 19.94 -7.60
C LYS A 673 -1.38 18.95 -6.44
N GLY A 674 -1.08 17.68 -6.74
CA GLY A 674 -0.97 16.61 -5.75
C GLY A 674 -2.30 16.19 -5.12
N ILE A 675 -3.44 16.54 -5.74
CA ILE A 675 -4.78 16.17 -5.30
C ILE A 675 -5.21 14.94 -6.09
N THR A 676 -5.40 13.82 -5.41
CA THR A 676 -5.90 12.59 -6.03
C THR A 676 -7.41 12.56 -6.00
N VAL A 677 -7.99 12.10 -7.10
CA VAL A 677 -9.42 11.91 -7.26
C VAL A 677 -9.72 10.41 -7.20
N TYR A 678 -10.58 10.04 -6.26
CA TYR A 678 -11.05 8.67 -6.10
C TYR A 678 -12.49 8.55 -6.57
N CYS A 679 -12.78 7.51 -7.34
CA CYS A 679 -14.13 7.21 -7.80
C CYS A 679 -14.65 5.95 -7.11
N ASN A 680 -15.87 6.01 -6.61
CA ASN A 680 -16.62 4.87 -6.09
C ASN A 680 -17.76 4.50 -7.07
N ALA A 681 -18.27 3.28 -6.97
CA ALA A 681 -19.45 2.82 -7.68
C ALA A 681 -20.37 2.02 -6.75
N ALA A 682 -21.68 2.10 -7.00
CA ALA A 682 -22.67 1.19 -6.42
C ALA A 682 -23.02 0.13 -7.47
N LEU A 683 -23.06 -1.14 -7.05
CA LEU A 683 -23.53 -2.24 -7.89
C LEU A 683 -25.06 -2.31 -7.84
N LEU A 684 -25.71 -2.12 -8.98
CA LEU A 684 -27.15 -1.96 -9.10
C LEU A 684 -27.72 -2.98 -10.10
N GLY A 685 -28.72 -3.75 -9.64
CA GLY A 685 -29.29 -4.85 -10.41
C GLY A 685 -29.96 -4.38 -11.71
N GLY A 686 -29.58 -4.99 -12.84
CA GLY A 686 -30.05 -4.64 -14.19
C GLY A 686 -29.41 -3.38 -14.79
N VAL A 687 -28.40 -2.79 -14.12
CA VAL A 687 -27.73 -1.55 -14.56
C VAL A 687 -26.26 -1.80 -14.84
N ASN A 688 -25.49 -2.25 -13.85
CA ASN A 688 -24.04 -2.48 -13.94
C ASN A 688 -23.59 -3.76 -13.21
N ASP A 689 -24.52 -4.65 -12.90
CA ASP A 689 -24.33 -5.95 -12.23
C ASP A 689 -23.76 -7.04 -13.16
N ASN A 690 -22.93 -6.65 -14.12
CA ASN A 690 -22.19 -7.56 -15.00
C ASN A 690 -20.73 -7.13 -15.16
N ASP A 691 -19.91 -8.11 -15.49
CA ASP A 691 -18.46 -8.00 -15.54
C ASP A 691 -17.95 -7.10 -16.67
N GLU A 692 -18.60 -7.07 -17.83
CA GLU A 692 -18.26 -6.17 -18.94
C GLU A 692 -18.40 -4.69 -18.58
N ILE A 693 -19.51 -4.30 -17.96
CA ILE A 693 -19.75 -2.88 -17.62
C ILE A 693 -18.76 -2.40 -16.57
N ILE A 694 -18.52 -3.19 -15.52
CA ILE A 694 -17.56 -2.81 -14.46
C ILE A 694 -16.13 -2.81 -14.99
N HIS A 695 -15.75 -3.76 -15.86
CA HIS A 695 -14.44 -3.74 -16.51
C HIS A 695 -14.25 -2.48 -17.36
N GLN A 696 -15.23 -2.11 -18.19
CA GLN A 696 -15.17 -0.88 -18.97
C GLN A 696 -15.13 0.36 -18.06
N LEU A 697 -15.92 0.39 -16.99
CA LEU A 697 -15.94 1.49 -16.04
C LEU A 697 -14.59 1.67 -15.37
N ALA A 698 -13.97 0.58 -14.92
CA ALA A 698 -12.64 0.58 -14.34
C ALA A 698 -11.60 1.16 -15.32
N HIS A 699 -11.67 0.75 -16.59
CA HIS A 699 -10.81 1.28 -17.64
C HIS A 699 -11.00 2.79 -17.85
N GLU A 700 -12.23 3.26 -18.01
CA GLU A 700 -12.52 4.68 -18.27
C GLU A 700 -12.11 5.57 -17.08
N ILE A 701 -12.42 5.16 -15.84
CA ILE A 701 -11.99 5.86 -14.63
C ILE A 701 -10.46 6.00 -14.65
N ARG A 702 -9.75 4.90 -14.89
CA ARG A 702 -8.28 4.92 -14.91
C ARG A 702 -7.71 5.73 -16.07
N ALA A 703 -8.36 5.74 -17.23
CA ALA A 703 -7.94 6.50 -18.40
C ALA A 703 -7.93 8.03 -18.14
N THR A 704 -8.81 8.53 -17.25
CA THR A 704 -8.82 9.93 -16.81
C THR A 704 -7.71 10.28 -15.82
N GLY A 705 -7.14 9.28 -15.14
CA GLY A 705 -6.17 9.45 -14.05
C GLY A 705 -6.81 9.49 -12.65
N MET A 706 -8.09 9.11 -12.53
CA MET A 706 -8.72 8.82 -11.24
C MET A 706 -8.33 7.42 -10.74
N GLU A 707 -8.46 7.21 -9.44
CA GLU A 707 -8.28 5.90 -8.79
C GLU A 707 -9.65 5.26 -8.55
N PHE A 708 -9.89 4.07 -9.12
CA PHE A 708 -11.13 3.34 -8.87
C PHE A 708 -11.04 2.65 -7.51
N HIS A 709 -11.76 3.18 -6.52
CA HIS A 709 -11.54 2.81 -5.13
C HIS A 709 -12.44 1.68 -4.66
N HIS A 710 -13.74 1.93 -4.54
CA HIS A 710 -14.71 0.97 -4.03
C HIS A 710 -15.81 0.69 -5.07
N VAL A 711 -16.18 -0.58 -5.17
CA VAL A 711 -17.47 -1.05 -5.70
C VAL A 711 -18.26 -1.56 -4.50
N TYR A 712 -19.29 -0.84 -4.09
CA TYR A 712 -20.18 -1.30 -3.03
C TYR A 712 -21.15 -2.32 -3.60
N VAL A 713 -21.09 -3.55 -3.10
CA VAL A 713 -21.90 -4.66 -3.62
C VAL A 713 -23.28 -4.73 -2.98
N ALA A 714 -23.42 -4.23 -1.74
CA ALA A 714 -24.69 -4.14 -1.04
C ALA A 714 -24.63 -3.16 0.16
N GLY A 715 -25.82 -2.78 0.63
CA GLY A 715 -26.03 -2.05 1.88
C GLY A 715 -26.05 -0.52 1.80
N LEU A 716 -25.73 0.08 0.65
CA LEU A 716 -25.91 1.54 0.48
C LEU A 716 -27.40 1.92 0.49
N PRO A 717 -27.77 3.16 0.89
CA PRO A 717 -29.16 3.63 0.86
C PRO A 717 -29.86 3.44 -0.49
N ILE A 718 -29.17 3.71 -1.61
CA ILE A 718 -29.73 3.48 -2.96
C ILE A 718 -29.97 1.99 -3.24
N GLN A 719 -29.09 1.10 -2.76
CA GLN A 719 -29.22 -0.35 -2.92
C GLN A 719 -30.32 -0.92 -2.03
N GLU A 720 -30.51 -0.37 -0.83
CA GLU A 720 -31.62 -0.72 0.05
C GLU A 720 -32.98 -0.43 -0.61
N LYS A 721 -33.08 0.60 -1.47
CA LYS A 721 -34.31 0.90 -2.21
C LYS A 721 -34.42 0.07 -3.49
N TRP A 722 -33.34 0.00 -4.28
CA TRP A 722 -33.35 -0.56 -5.62
C TRP A 722 -33.19 -2.09 -5.65
N ASN A 723 -32.11 -2.58 -5.05
CA ASN A 723 -31.71 -3.99 -5.17
C ASN A 723 -32.63 -4.94 -4.39
N GLN A 724 -33.54 -4.46 -3.54
CA GLN A 724 -34.56 -5.33 -2.93
C GLN A 724 -35.41 -6.05 -3.98
N SER A 725 -35.72 -5.37 -5.09
CA SER A 725 -36.50 -5.94 -6.20
C SER A 725 -35.64 -6.58 -7.29
N ARG A 726 -34.34 -6.26 -7.30
CA ARG A 726 -33.35 -6.65 -8.31
C ARG A 726 -32.04 -6.98 -7.60
N PRO A 727 -32.02 -8.06 -6.81
CA PRO A 727 -30.89 -8.34 -5.94
C PRO A 727 -29.64 -8.68 -6.74
N ILE A 728 -28.49 -8.35 -6.16
CA ILE A 728 -27.19 -8.78 -6.66
C ILE A 728 -26.93 -10.19 -6.13
N ASP A 729 -26.61 -11.12 -7.02
CA ASP A 729 -26.11 -12.43 -6.61
C ASP A 729 -24.63 -12.31 -6.24
N SER A 730 -24.23 -12.88 -5.10
CA SER A 730 -22.83 -13.06 -4.69
C SER A 730 -21.97 -13.72 -5.77
N TYR A 731 -22.59 -14.53 -6.63
CA TYR A 731 -21.96 -15.06 -7.83
C TYR A 731 -21.45 -13.99 -8.80
N ASP A 732 -22.25 -12.97 -9.08
CA ASP A 732 -21.90 -11.95 -10.07
C ASP A 732 -20.72 -11.08 -9.60
N VAL A 733 -20.60 -10.86 -8.29
CA VAL A 733 -19.46 -10.14 -7.69
C VAL A 733 -18.13 -10.81 -8.00
N VAL A 734 -18.05 -12.14 -7.87
CA VAL A 734 -16.83 -12.91 -8.13
C VAL A 734 -16.51 -12.93 -9.63
N ASP A 735 -17.52 -12.98 -10.51
CA ASP A 735 -17.33 -12.94 -11.96
C ASP A 735 -16.81 -11.57 -12.41
N ILE A 736 -17.40 -10.49 -11.88
CA ILE A 736 -16.93 -9.10 -12.06
C ILE A 736 -15.46 -8.98 -11.63
N ALA A 737 -15.14 -9.40 -10.40
CA ALA A 737 -13.78 -9.32 -9.88
C ALA A 737 -12.77 -10.13 -10.71
N THR A 738 -13.18 -11.32 -11.14
CA THR A 738 -12.38 -12.21 -12.01
C THR A 738 -12.05 -11.53 -13.33
N LYS A 739 -13.04 -10.95 -14.02
CA LYS A 739 -12.81 -10.29 -15.30
C LYS A 739 -11.95 -9.03 -15.16
N VAL A 740 -12.27 -8.16 -14.20
CA VAL A 740 -11.48 -6.93 -13.94
C VAL A 740 -10.02 -7.27 -13.65
N ARG A 741 -9.75 -8.32 -12.86
CA ARG A 741 -8.39 -8.78 -12.56
C ARG A 741 -7.67 -9.34 -13.78
N ARG A 742 -8.36 -10.18 -14.58
CA ARG A 742 -7.79 -10.86 -15.75
C ARG A 742 -7.43 -9.86 -16.85
N GLU A 743 -8.37 -8.99 -17.20
CA GLU A 743 -8.30 -8.15 -18.40
C GLU A 743 -7.82 -6.73 -18.10
N GLY A 744 -8.06 -6.25 -16.88
CA GLY A 744 -7.65 -4.91 -16.44
C GLY A 744 -6.18 -4.79 -16.01
N SER A 745 -5.79 -3.55 -15.75
CA SER A 745 -4.55 -3.21 -15.06
C SER A 745 -4.64 -3.55 -13.58
N GLY A 746 -3.51 -3.86 -12.94
CA GLY A 746 -3.45 -3.94 -11.47
C GLY A 746 -3.84 -2.63 -10.74
N ARG A 747 -3.91 -1.50 -11.46
CA ARG A 747 -4.34 -0.18 -10.96
C ARG A 747 -5.80 0.16 -11.31
N GLU A 748 -6.51 -0.76 -11.95
CA GLU A 748 -7.94 -0.65 -12.28
C GLU A 748 -8.81 -1.46 -11.31
N ILE A 749 -8.21 -2.25 -10.41
CA ILE A 749 -8.93 -3.16 -9.52
C ILE A 749 -9.49 -2.36 -8.33
N PRO A 750 -10.83 -2.25 -8.20
CA PRO A 750 -11.44 -1.67 -7.02
C PRO A 750 -11.47 -2.70 -5.87
N ARG A 751 -11.80 -2.25 -4.67
CA ARG A 751 -12.24 -3.15 -3.60
C ARG A 751 -13.74 -3.35 -3.68
N TYR A 752 -14.17 -4.57 -3.45
CA TYR A 752 -15.59 -4.92 -3.35
C TYR A 752 -15.99 -4.81 -1.89
N MET A 753 -16.98 -3.98 -1.59
CA MET A 753 -17.29 -3.55 -0.23
C MET A 753 -18.75 -3.83 0.14
N PHE A 754 -18.96 -4.31 1.37
CA PHE A 754 -20.23 -4.16 2.05
C PHE A 754 -20.27 -2.82 2.79
N PHE A 755 -21.41 -2.13 2.76
CA PHE A 755 -21.69 -1.03 3.66
C PHE A 755 -22.73 -1.47 4.70
N THR A 756 -22.38 -1.42 5.98
CA THR A 756 -23.24 -1.93 7.06
C THR A 756 -23.55 -0.84 8.09
N ARG A 757 -24.43 -1.14 9.05
CA ARG A 757 -24.70 -0.24 10.18
C ARG A 757 -23.46 0.03 11.04
N LEU A 758 -22.45 -0.85 10.96
CA LEU A 758 -21.23 -0.79 11.74
C LEU A 758 -20.00 -0.38 10.92
N GLY A 759 -20.20 0.08 9.68
CA GLY A 759 -19.14 0.55 8.80
C GLY A 759 -18.92 -0.35 7.58
N GLU A 760 -17.80 -0.11 6.91
CA GLU A 760 -17.40 -0.76 5.65
C GLU A 760 -16.62 -2.04 5.92
N ALA A 761 -16.92 -3.12 5.21
CA ALA A 761 -16.17 -4.38 5.29
C ALA A 761 -15.87 -4.94 3.89
N ASP A 762 -14.73 -5.61 3.73
CA ASP A 762 -14.32 -6.18 2.44
C ASP A 762 -15.15 -7.43 2.12
N TYR A 763 -15.61 -7.52 0.88
CA TYR A 763 -16.31 -8.70 0.39
C TYR A 763 -15.44 -9.95 0.49
N GLY A 764 -15.85 -10.91 1.33
CA GLY A 764 -15.27 -12.25 1.45
C GLY A 764 -13.91 -12.32 2.17
N LEU A 765 -13.11 -11.26 2.18
CA LEU A 765 -11.78 -11.27 2.78
C LEU A 765 -11.80 -11.14 4.31
N ASN A 766 -12.62 -10.24 4.85
CA ASN A 766 -12.83 -10.05 6.29
C ASN A 766 -14.32 -10.04 6.64
N THR A 767 -15.10 -10.74 5.83
CA THR A 767 -16.49 -11.04 6.10
C THR A 767 -16.80 -12.47 5.74
N SER A 768 -17.59 -13.12 6.57
CA SER A 768 -18.07 -14.49 6.35
C SER A 768 -19.58 -14.51 6.24
N PHE A 769 -20.14 -15.14 5.22
CA PHE A 769 -21.60 -15.27 5.10
C PHE A 769 -22.15 -16.16 6.23
N ILE A 770 -23.18 -15.67 6.93
CA ILE A 770 -23.90 -16.44 7.94
C ILE A 770 -25.11 -17.11 7.30
N ARG A 771 -25.19 -18.43 7.45
CA ARG A 771 -26.35 -19.22 7.02
C ARG A 771 -27.30 -19.42 8.19
N ASP A 772 -28.57 -19.16 7.97
CA ASP A 772 -29.65 -19.71 8.79
C ASP A 772 -30.15 -21.01 8.12
N PRO A 773 -29.93 -22.19 8.73
CA PRO A 773 -30.30 -23.48 8.14
C PRO A 773 -31.80 -23.63 7.83
N GLY A 774 -32.65 -22.79 8.42
CA GLY A 774 -34.11 -22.82 8.22
C GLY A 774 -34.63 -21.84 7.16
N ASN A 775 -33.77 -20.99 6.60
CA ASN A 775 -34.19 -19.90 5.71
C ASN A 775 -34.03 -20.29 4.23
N PRO A 776 -35.02 -20.01 3.37
CA PRO A 776 -34.90 -20.28 1.94
C PRO A 776 -33.83 -19.39 1.27
N ALA A 777 -33.38 -19.73 0.06
CA ALA A 777 -32.26 -19.06 -0.63
C ALA A 777 -32.51 -17.57 -0.96
N ASP A 778 -33.75 -17.11 -0.82
CA ASP A 778 -34.26 -15.75 -0.94
C ASP A 778 -34.34 -15.00 0.40
N ALA A 779 -33.93 -15.62 1.50
CA ALA A 779 -33.81 -14.96 2.79
C ALA A 779 -32.73 -13.87 2.79
N GLN A 780 -32.94 -12.83 3.60
CA GLN A 780 -32.00 -11.73 3.74
C GLN A 780 -30.61 -12.25 4.14
N VAL A 781 -29.61 -11.97 3.30
CA VAL A 781 -28.22 -12.37 3.54
C VAL A 781 -27.68 -11.66 4.78
N LYS A 782 -27.04 -12.42 5.66
CA LYS A 782 -26.29 -11.91 6.81
C LYS A 782 -24.80 -12.18 6.62
N VAL A 783 -23.96 -11.26 7.08
CA VAL A 783 -22.50 -11.40 7.07
C VAL A 783 -21.94 -11.14 8.46
N LYS A 784 -21.03 -12.00 8.91
CA LYS A 784 -20.17 -11.75 10.06
C LYS A 784 -19.08 -10.78 9.63
N LEU A 785 -18.81 -9.77 10.45
CA LEU A 785 -17.79 -8.76 10.21
C LEU A 785 -16.51 -9.16 10.96
N ASP A 786 -15.67 -9.99 10.33
CA ASP A 786 -14.48 -10.59 10.95
C ASP A 786 -13.40 -9.54 11.31
N CYS A 787 -13.48 -8.33 10.70
CA CYS A 787 -12.60 -7.21 11.04
C CYS A 787 -12.99 -6.46 12.30
N TYR A 788 -14.20 -6.65 12.85
CA TYR A 788 -14.66 -5.90 14.01
C TYR A 788 -15.01 -6.83 15.17
N ASP A 789 -14.74 -6.36 16.37
CA ASP A 789 -15.22 -6.94 17.61
C ASP A 789 -15.90 -5.87 18.48
N LEU A 790 -16.49 -6.27 19.60
CA LEU A 790 -17.15 -5.32 20.50
C LEU A 790 -16.16 -4.32 21.15
N SER A 791 -14.89 -4.70 21.33
CA SER A 791 -13.86 -3.84 21.92
C SER A 791 -13.48 -2.70 21.00
N TYR A 792 -13.52 -2.92 19.67
CA TYR A 792 -13.32 -1.90 18.66
C TYR A 792 -14.28 -0.71 18.85
N PHE A 793 -15.58 -0.98 18.93
CA PHE A 793 -16.59 0.07 19.12
C PHE A 793 -16.52 0.71 20.50
N LYS A 794 -16.32 -0.10 21.55
CA LYS A 794 -16.17 0.41 22.92
C LYS A 794 -14.90 1.24 23.11
N GLY A 795 -13.86 0.98 22.33
CA GLY A 795 -12.66 1.79 22.28
C GLY A 795 -12.93 3.19 21.73
N MET A 796 -13.93 3.37 20.87
CA MET A 796 -14.35 4.69 20.38
C MET A 796 -15.38 5.36 21.29
N GLU A 797 -16.34 4.59 21.79
CA GLU A 797 -17.43 5.07 22.65
C GLU A 797 -17.68 4.04 23.77
N PRO A 798 -17.20 4.27 25.00
CA PRO A 798 -17.25 3.28 26.08
C PRO A 798 -18.66 2.79 26.44
N GLY A 799 -19.70 3.60 26.17
CA GLY A 799 -21.11 3.27 26.35
C GLY A 799 -21.72 2.42 25.24
N PHE A 800 -20.94 2.00 24.24
CA PHE A 800 -21.49 1.46 23.00
C PHE A 800 -22.31 0.20 23.25
N THR A 801 -23.50 0.20 22.65
CA THR A 801 -24.39 -0.95 22.56
C THR A 801 -24.66 -1.28 21.10
N LEU A 802 -24.81 -2.59 20.80
CA LEU A 802 -25.12 -3.02 19.44
C LEU A 802 -26.42 -2.38 18.94
N PRO A 803 -26.43 -1.84 17.72
CA PRO A 803 -27.65 -1.35 17.09
C PRO A 803 -28.68 -2.46 16.92
N GLU A 804 -29.96 -2.09 16.87
CA GLU A 804 -31.03 -3.02 16.55
C GLU A 804 -30.78 -3.73 15.20
N GLY A 805 -30.99 -5.05 15.19
CA GLY A 805 -30.80 -5.91 14.01
C GLY A 805 -29.36 -6.37 13.78
N ILE A 806 -28.44 -6.10 14.72
CA ILE A 806 -27.09 -6.64 14.72
C ILE A 806 -26.99 -7.73 15.80
N ASP A 807 -26.61 -8.94 15.37
CA ASP A 807 -26.37 -10.08 16.26
C ASP A 807 -24.86 -10.22 16.54
N LEU A 808 -24.48 -11.14 17.44
CA LEU A 808 -23.10 -11.55 17.65
C LEU A 808 -22.91 -13.04 17.31
N ASP A 809 -21.80 -13.34 16.66
CA ASP A 809 -21.24 -14.70 16.56
C ASP A 809 -19.83 -14.69 17.17
N GLY A 810 -19.73 -15.23 18.39
CA GLY A 810 -18.61 -14.94 19.28
C GLY A 810 -18.61 -13.45 19.67
N ASP A 811 -17.48 -12.77 19.46
CA ASP A 811 -17.35 -11.32 19.68
C ASP A 811 -17.53 -10.49 18.41
N CYS A 812 -17.70 -11.14 17.26
CA CYS A 812 -17.85 -10.49 15.97
C CYS A 812 -19.32 -10.13 15.69
N PRO A 813 -19.60 -8.89 15.25
CA PRO A 813 -20.94 -8.50 14.81
C PRO A 813 -21.39 -9.24 13.55
N VAL A 814 -22.68 -9.55 13.49
CA VAL A 814 -23.36 -10.10 12.32
C VAL A 814 -24.39 -9.09 11.83
N ALA A 815 -24.26 -8.64 10.59
CA ALA A 815 -25.11 -7.63 9.97
C ALA A 815 -25.88 -8.18 8.78
N SER A 816 -27.15 -7.80 8.66
CA SER A 816 -27.92 -8.00 7.42
C SER A 816 -27.41 -7.09 6.31
N VAL A 817 -27.29 -7.63 5.09
CA VAL A 817 -26.90 -6.89 3.88
C VAL A 817 -28.06 -6.93 2.85
N PRO A 818 -29.05 -6.03 2.98
CA PRO A 818 -30.18 -5.97 2.05
C PRO A 818 -29.73 -5.67 0.62
N GLY A 819 -30.49 -6.19 -0.36
CA GLY A 819 -30.20 -6.04 -1.79
C GLY A 819 -29.23 -7.08 -2.35
N MET A 820 -28.85 -8.08 -1.56
CA MET A 820 -28.02 -9.20 -1.99
C MET A 820 -28.74 -10.53 -1.77
N ILE A 821 -28.51 -11.48 -2.66
CA ILE A 821 -28.91 -12.88 -2.52
C ILE A 821 -27.70 -13.80 -2.68
N LYS A 822 -27.83 -15.02 -2.15
CA LYS A 822 -26.82 -16.07 -2.26
C LYS A 822 -27.50 -17.35 -2.76
N THR A 823 -27.22 -17.73 -4.01
CA THR A 823 -27.98 -18.82 -4.66
C THR A 823 -27.32 -20.19 -4.61
N ASN A 824 -26.13 -20.26 -4.03
CA ASN A 824 -25.40 -21.50 -3.80
C ASN A 824 -24.76 -21.48 -2.40
N ASP A 825 -24.13 -22.57 -1.98
CA ASP A 825 -23.56 -22.72 -0.62
C ASP A 825 -22.05 -22.40 -0.56
N PHE A 826 -21.47 -21.82 -1.62
CA PHE A 826 -20.02 -21.53 -1.67
C PHE A 826 -19.60 -20.42 -0.72
N ALA A 827 -18.42 -20.50 -0.12
CA ALA A 827 -18.04 -19.58 0.97
C ALA A 827 -18.03 -18.09 0.58
N ILE A 828 -17.79 -17.76 -0.69
CA ILE A 828 -17.71 -16.37 -1.19
C ILE A 828 -18.67 -16.06 -2.35
N SER A 829 -19.57 -16.97 -2.73
CA SER A 829 -20.49 -16.77 -3.85
C SER A 829 -21.84 -17.44 -3.69
#